data_AF-A0A2P9BJE1-F1
#
_entry.id   AF-A0A2P9BJE1-F1
#
_cell.length_a   1.000
_cell.length_b   1.000
_cell.length_c   1.000
_cell.angle_alpha   90.00
_cell.angle_beta   90.00
_cell.angle_gamma   90.00
#
_symmetry.space_group_name_H-M   'P 1'
#
loop_
_entity.id
_entity.type
_entity.pdbx_description
1 polymer ?
#
loop_
_entity_poly.entity_id
_entity_poly.type
_entity_poly.pdbx_seq_one_letter_code
_entity_poly.pdbx_strand_id
1 'polypeptide(L)'
;MIYNDILTLCANKLRGLIDSKIFIWLLIFFRIFNCLFVVTSFYPDEYFQSVEIAHFWAYGYGHMSWEWEPCVALRSVITPFIYYVLFLFLKLINIDHPVCVLYIPKLCHGICAALCDLGIYKLLIYWYVELYNDAWINEDNIKRNEKDENNGNNNNNNNNNNNNNYYYYHNNILYNTNDIICTILCCHFFCWFYFYSICRTSSHSFECLFNIWGVYFLSQNYYPLKNQSNKIEKIDLLLQNDVIIQKGKKHLNEWTNLKERRNDHHFDTYENNFIYHKGTQNCKQYDKNVYDQNVCGQNMVDHIIQNRNNLCRTHFYSSKFNKIQEAKNLLFSLFFSSLSVIFRPNALVFWLSLYILYIIKNIFEKQNKINYKEIFKIGITYTFFFLTIIIIIDSYYFGHITFPFWNFFVYNFLSGNNKYFGGHSFFFYFVCVIPSIYLTLTPFLFYGYYIIYNNILNKMKYKTINIYMYILKRIDWIVYLVTHLEILSLSFSKHKEHKIVIGYIPFLTIFVGYALYIIKLHYKKYNGKNGKNIYNNNKIQYGNITIKRRNKYIFLISSSLFTNISFLLQFLCILFFCLIHNRSPEHVASYFRNLETKDDQNIYIFITNCYDIPLYSHIHRKFNIGFLDCSPYDTSNDEATKNWRNRIYEDKFKEQFFNIFQEKKNNNHHINSTYGDTITPYIIPDKSFYWFGHHHFNKKNNFQYIYQNINLSCLNYRFHIPLQGQLPTYIVTTTIELTHLQLFLSTYNYKLETKPFFSYFMINEAKGIVPVYHYIFKRVPS
;
A
#
# COMPACT_ATOMS: atom_id res chain seq x y z
N MET A 1 28.98 -9.87 13.16
CA MET A 1 29.51 -9.68 11.79
C MET A 1 28.41 -9.94 10.78
N ILE A 2 28.01 -11.21 10.57
CA ILE A 2 26.94 -11.71 9.68
C ILE A 2 25.96 -10.68 9.08
N TYR A 3 25.20 -9.89 9.86
CA TYR A 3 24.21 -8.96 9.31
C TYR A 3 24.75 -7.66 8.71
N ASN A 4 25.85 -7.10 9.23
CA ASN A 4 26.46 -5.93 8.58
C ASN A 4 27.04 -6.35 7.21
N ASP A 5 27.48 -7.61 7.12
CA ASP A 5 27.99 -8.23 5.90
C ASP A 5 26.87 -8.65 4.95
N ILE A 6 25.78 -9.28 5.43
CA ILE A 6 24.59 -9.62 4.62
C ILE A 6 23.91 -8.36 4.10
N LEU A 7 23.68 -7.33 4.92
CA LEU A 7 22.98 -6.14 4.47
C LEU A 7 23.85 -5.30 3.52
N THR A 8 25.19 -5.33 3.65
CA THR A 8 26.07 -4.75 2.62
C THR A 8 26.19 -5.62 1.36
N LEU A 9 26.16 -6.95 1.45
CA LEU A 9 26.06 -7.86 0.29
C LEU A 9 24.76 -7.67 -0.48
N CYS A 10 23.63 -7.64 0.23
CA CYS A 10 22.31 -7.37 -0.33
C CYS A 10 22.27 -5.95 -0.89
N ALA A 11 22.73 -4.92 -0.18
CA ALA A 11 22.77 -3.55 -0.70
C ALA A 11 23.66 -3.42 -1.95
N ASN A 12 24.85 -4.04 -1.97
CA ASN A 12 25.76 -3.97 -3.12
C ASN A 12 25.21 -4.74 -4.34
N LYS A 13 24.56 -5.90 -4.13
CA LYS A 13 23.85 -6.61 -5.21
C LYS A 13 22.58 -5.88 -5.67
N LEU A 14 21.79 -5.33 -4.75
CA LEU A 14 20.63 -4.50 -5.09
C LEU A 14 21.08 -3.27 -5.88
N ARG A 15 22.16 -2.59 -5.49
CA ARG A 15 22.65 -1.37 -6.15
C ARG A 15 22.91 -1.55 -7.65
N GLY A 16 23.44 -2.71 -8.07
CA GLY A 16 23.62 -3.03 -9.49
C GLY A 16 22.34 -3.46 -10.23
N LEU A 17 21.33 -3.98 -9.51
CA LEU A 17 20.06 -4.43 -10.07
C LEU A 17 19.01 -3.32 -10.13
N ILE A 18 19.03 -2.41 -9.17
CA ILE A 18 18.07 -1.32 -8.95
C ILE A 18 17.98 -0.37 -10.16
N ASP A 19 19.13 -0.01 -10.74
CA ASP A 19 19.20 0.94 -11.86
C ASP A 19 18.84 0.29 -13.22
N SER A 20 18.51 -1.01 -13.23
CA SER A 20 18.22 -1.77 -14.44
C SER A 20 16.71 -1.84 -14.76
N LYS A 21 16.39 -1.92 -16.06
CA LYS A 21 15.02 -2.26 -16.53
C LYS A 21 14.54 -3.64 -16.06
N ILE A 22 15.44 -4.48 -15.52
CA ILE A 22 15.14 -5.82 -15.01
C ILE A 22 14.54 -5.74 -13.59
N PHE A 23 14.74 -4.64 -12.85
CA PHE A 23 14.27 -4.51 -11.46
C PHE A 23 12.76 -4.73 -11.31
N ILE A 24 11.92 -4.20 -12.21
CA ILE A 24 10.47 -4.41 -12.17
C ILE A 24 10.09 -5.89 -12.37
N TRP A 25 10.80 -6.60 -13.25
CA TRP A 25 10.57 -8.03 -13.49
C TRP A 25 10.98 -8.88 -12.30
N LEU A 26 12.04 -8.49 -11.58
CA LEU A 26 12.43 -9.13 -10.32
C LEU A 26 11.38 -8.93 -9.22
N LEU A 27 10.80 -7.74 -9.09
CA LEU A 27 9.70 -7.47 -8.15
C LEU A 27 8.44 -8.28 -8.50
N ILE A 28 8.08 -8.34 -9.79
CA ILE A 28 6.95 -9.15 -10.27
C ILE A 28 7.18 -10.63 -9.98
N PHE A 29 8.35 -11.18 -10.33
CA PHE A 29 8.69 -12.57 -10.04
C PHE A 29 8.67 -12.88 -8.54
N PHE A 30 9.26 -12.00 -7.71
CA PHE A 30 9.25 -12.12 -6.26
C PHE A 30 7.83 -12.13 -5.67
N ARG A 31 6.92 -11.30 -6.18
CA ARG A 31 5.53 -11.26 -5.70
C ARG A 31 4.64 -12.36 -6.27
N ILE A 32 4.88 -12.84 -7.48
CA ILE A 32 4.25 -14.07 -7.99
C ILE A 32 4.70 -15.27 -7.14
N PHE A 33 5.99 -15.39 -6.84
CA PHE A 33 6.51 -16.39 -5.91
C PHE A 33 5.84 -16.27 -4.53
N ASN A 34 5.68 -15.06 -3.98
CA ASN A 34 4.95 -14.84 -2.73
C ASN A 34 3.49 -15.36 -2.80
N CYS A 35 2.76 -15.09 -3.89
CA CYS A 35 1.39 -15.57 -4.07
C CYS A 35 1.27 -17.10 -4.07
N LEU A 36 2.29 -17.81 -4.59
CA LEU A 36 2.35 -19.27 -4.62
C LEU A 36 2.89 -19.86 -3.31
N PHE A 37 3.74 -19.11 -2.60
CA PHE A 37 4.30 -19.48 -1.30
C PHE A 37 3.26 -19.41 -0.17
N VAL A 38 2.26 -18.53 -0.29
CA VAL A 38 1.15 -18.46 0.66
C VAL A 38 0.08 -19.51 0.33
N VAL A 39 -0.01 -20.54 1.17
CA VAL A 39 -0.96 -21.66 1.05
C VAL A 39 -2.04 -21.66 2.13
N THR A 40 -2.15 -20.59 2.91
CA THR A 40 -3.11 -20.44 4.02
C THR A 40 -4.36 -19.66 3.62
N SER A 41 -5.38 -19.58 4.49
CA SER A 41 -6.50 -18.63 4.40
C SER A 41 -6.40 -17.52 5.47
N PHE A 42 -6.96 -16.34 5.20
CA PHE A 42 -6.83 -15.17 6.09
C PHE A 42 -7.95 -14.17 5.79
N TYR A 43 -8.68 -13.75 6.82
CA TYR A 43 -9.84 -12.84 6.71
C TYR A 43 -10.79 -13.24 5.56
N PRO A 44 -11.60 -14.30 5.75
CA PRO A 44 -12.40 -14.87 4.68
C PRO A 44 -13.41 -13.89 4.10
N ASP A 45 -13.82 -12.88 4.86
CA ASP A 45 -14.71 -11.81 4.43
C ASP A 45 -14.19 -11.04 3.21
N GLU A 46 -12.87 -10.94 2.98
CA GLU A 46 -12.33 -10.34 1.75
C GLU A 46 -12.77 -11.13 0.49
N TYR A 47 -12.86 -12.46 0.57
CA TYR A 47 -13.35 -13.29 -0.53
C TYR A 47 -14.85 -13.03 -0.74
N PHE A 48 -15.64 -13.09 0.33
CA PHE A 48 -17.10 -12.91 0.28
C PHE A 48 -17.55 -11.50 -0.10
N GLN A 49 -16.74 -10.47 0.18
CA GLN A 49 -17.01 -9.09 -0.19
C GLN A 49 -16.44 -8.69 -1.55
N SER A 50 -15.62 -9.52 -2.21
CA SER A 50 -15.02 -9.16 -3.51
C SER A 50 -14.96 -10.30 -4.53
N VAL A 51 -14.14 -11.32 -4.32
CA VAL A 51 -13.88 -12.36 -5.34
C VAL A 51 -15.08 -13.28 -5.56
N GLU A 52 -15.84 -13.60 -4.52
CA GLU A 52 -17.04 -14.44 -4.61
C GLU A 52 -18.17 -13.72 -5.36
N ILE A 53 -18.35 -12.42 -5.10
CA ILE A 53 -19.31 -11.55 -5.80
C ILE A 53 -18.97 -11.41 -7.28
N ALA A 54 -17.68 -11.25 -7.59
CA ALA A 54 -17.19 -11.20 -8.96
C ALA A 54 -17.37 -12.52 -9.72
N HIS A 55 -17.18 -13.66 -9.05
CA HIS A 55 -17.48 -14.98 -9.59
C HIS A 55 -18.98 -15.11 -9.87
N PHE A 56 -19.84 -14.75 -8.92
CA PHE A 56 -21.29 -14.73 -9.09
C PHE A 56 -21.73 -13.89 -10.31
N TRP A 57 -21.18 -12.68 -10.48
CA TRP A 57 -21.47 -11.84 -11.65
C TRP A 57 -21.00 -12.45 -12.97
N ALA A 58 -19.84 -13.12 -13.01
CA ALA A 58 -19.26 -13.67 -14.23
C ALA A 58 -19.94 -14.97 -14.69
N TYR A 59 -20.30 -15.84 -13.74
CA TYR A 59 -20.78 -17.19 -14.02
C TYR A 59 -22.28 -17.40 -13.77
N GLY A 60 -22.95 -16.49 -13.04
CA GLY A 60 -24.40 -16.54 -12.79
C GLY A 60 -24.83 -17.43 -11.63
N TYR A 61 -23.88 -18.07 -10.94
CA TYR A 61 -24.09 -18.89 -9.73
C TYR A 61 -23.02 -18.54 -8.70
N GLY A 62 -23.32 -18.65 -7.40
CA GLY A 62 -22.41 -18.25 -6.32
C GLY A 62 -23.15 -17.75 -5.08
N HIS A 63 -22.43 -17.15 -4.13
CA HIS A 63 -23.01 -16.52 -2.95
C HIS A 63 -22.92 -14.98 -3.01
N MET A 64 -24.05 -14.30 -2.78
CA MET A 64 -24.08 -12.86 -2.50
C MET A 64 -24.25 -12.61 -1.00
N SER A 65 -23.27 -11.95 -0.38
CA SER A 65 -23.29 -11.65 1.06
C SER A 65 -24.23 -10.50 1.40
N TRP A 66 -24.54 -10.31 2.69
CA TRP A 66 -25.54 -9.33 3.16
C TRP A 66 -25.13 -7.87 2.89
N GLU A 67 -23.83 -7.57 2.78
CA GLU A 67 -23.32 -6.23 2.47
C GLU A 67 -23.77 -5.71 1.09
N TRP A 68 -24.17 -6.62 0.20
CA TRP A 68 -24.59 -6.37 -1.17
C TRP A 68 -26.12 -6.41 -1.36
N GLU A 69 -26.90 -6.64 -0.30
CA GLU A 69 -28.35 -6.46 -0.37
C GLU A 69 -28.67 -4.98 -0.65
N PRO A 70 -29.61 -4.67 -1.58
CA PRO A 70 -29.91 -3.29 -1.98
C PRO A 70 -30.18 -2.36 -0.81
N CYS A 71 -30.96 -2.80 0.18
CA CYS A 71 -31.28 -2.00 1.37
C CYS A 71 -30.10 -1.68 2.30
N VAL A 72 -28.97 -2.38 2.16
CA VAL A 72 -27.76 -2.16 2.96
C VAL A 72 -26.71 -1.40 2.14
N ALA A 73 -26.44 -1.85 0.91
CA ALA A 73 -25.51 -1.24 -0.06
C ALA A 73 -24.21 -0.71 0.60
N LEU A 74 -23.49 -1.57 1.32
CA LEU A 74 -22.35 -1.16 2.16
C LEU A 74 -21.04 -0.98 1.37
N ARG A 75 -20.99 -1.50 0.15
CA ARG A 75 -19.78 -1.63 -0.68
C ARG A 75 -20.01 -1.05 -2.08
N SER A 76 -18.98 -0.43 -2.66
CA SER A 76 -19.01 0.03 -4.05
C SER A 76 -18.64 -1.10 -5.01
N VAL A 77 -19.33 -1.19 -6.14
CA VAL A 77 -19.19 -2.27 -7.14
C VAL A 77 -17.80 -2.32 -7.79
N ILE A 78 -17.04 -1.23 -7.72
CA ILE A 78 -15.74 -1.06 -8.39
C ILE A 78 -14.73 -2.12 -7.91
N THR A 79 -14.80 -2.55 -6.64
CA THR A 79 -13.88 -3.55 -6.07
C THR A 79 -14.04 -4.94 -6.71
N PRO A 80 -15.21 -5.60 -6.66
CA PRO A 80 -15.43 -6.85 -7.39
C PRO A 80 -15.38 -6.70 -8.92
N PHE A 81 -15.69 -5.53 -9.49
CA PHE A 81 -15.67 -5.34 -10.94
C PHE A 81 -14.32 -5.67 -11.59
N ILE A 82 -13.20 -5.40 -10.90
CA ILE A 82 -11.86 -5.79 -11.39
C ILE A 82 -11.76 -7.31 -11.57
N TYR A 83 -12.22 -8.10 -10.60
CA TYR A 83 -12.20 -9.55 -10.68
C TYR A 83 -13.24 -10.10 -11.66
N TYR A 84 -14.38 -9.42 -11.80
CA TYR A 84 -15.40 -9.77 -12.78
C TYR A 84 -14.84 -9.70 -14.21
N VAL A 85 -14.09 -8.65 -14.55
CA VAL A 85 -13.43 -8.53 -15.86
C VAL A 85 -12.41 -9.66 -16.08
N LEU A 86 -11.65 -10.05 -15.05
CA LEU A 86 -10.70 -11.16 -15.12
C LEU A 86 -11.40 -12.52 -15.31
N PHE A 87 -12.51 -12.77 -14.63
CA PHE A 87 -13.30 -13.99 -14.80
C PHE A 87 -14.06 -14.03 -16.13
N LEU A 88 -14.60 -12.90 -16.58
CA LEU A 88 -15.22 -12.77 -17.90
C LEU A 88 -14.20 -13.06 -19.00
N PHE A 89 -12.95 -12.60 -18.85
CA PHE A 89 -11.86 -12.93 -19.78
C PHE A 89 -11.56 -14.45 -19.81
N LEU A 90 -11.46 -15.13 -18.67
CA LEU A 90 -11.29 -16.59 -18.65
C LEU A 90 -12.45 -17.33 -19.34
N LYS A 91 -13.68 -16.91 -19.05
CA LYS A 91 -14.91 -17.47 -19.61
C LYS A 91 -15.02 -17.25 -21.12
N LEU A 92 -14.64 -16.08 -21.63
CA LEU A 92 -14.66 -15.77 -23.07
C LEU A 92 -13.64 -16.60 -23.87
N ILE A 93 -12.57 -17.08 -23.24
CA ILE A 93 -11.53 -17.91 -23.87
C ILE A 93 -11.78 -19.42 -23.60
N ASN A 94 -12.78 -19.76 -22.78
CA ASN A 94 -13.06 -21.12 -22.30
C ASN A 94 -11.88 -21.76 -21.54
N ILE A 95 -11.18 -20.97 -20.72
CA ILE A 95 -10.10 -21.43 -19.80
C ILE A 95 -10.48 -21.11 -18.35
N ASP A 96 -11.77 -21.21 -18.04
CA ASP A 96 -12.37 -21.07 -16.71
C ASP A 96 -12.25 -22.35 -15.86
N HIS A 97 -11.22 -23.17 -16.11
CA HIS A 97 -10.92 -24.32 -15.24
C HIS A 97 -10.71 -23.88 -13.78
N PRO A 98 -11.12 -24.70 -12.78
CA PRO A 98 -11.09 -24.30 -11.36
C PRO A 98 -9.75 -23.79 -10.83
N VAL A 99 -8.64 -24.30 -11.39
CA VAL A 99 -7.27 -23.83 -11.06
C VAL A 99 -7.02 -22.42 -11.59
N CYS A 100 -7.47 -22.12 -12.81
CA CYS A 100 -7.33 -20.79 -13.42
C CYS A 100 -8.17 -19.74 -12.68
N VAL A 101 -9.40 -20.10 -12.30
CA VAL A 101 -10.29 -19.24 -11.50
C VAL A 101 -9.71 -18.96 -10.11
N LEU A 102 -9.10 -19.95 -9.44
CA LEU A 102 -8.41 -19.75 -8.16
C LEU A 102 -7.23 -18.76 -8.27
N TYR A 103 -6.39 -18.92 -9.29
CA TYR A 103 -5.10 -18.21 -9.34
C TYR A 103 -5.16 -16.85 -10.03
N ILE A 104 -6.14 -16.55 -10.90
CA ILE A 104 -6.19 -15.25 -11.58
C ILE A 104 -6.33 -14.03 -10.63
N PRO A 105 -7.09 -14.08 -9.51
CA PRO A 105 -7.12 -12.99 -8.54
C PRO A 105 -5.80 -12.89 -7.76
N LYS A 106 -5.22 -14.04 -7.37
CA LYS A 106 -3.94 -14.10 -6.65
C LYS A 106 -2.79 -13.50 -7.50
N LEU A 107 -2.75 -13.80 -8.80
CA LEU A 107 -1.79 -13.19 -9.74
C LEU A 107 -2.00 -11.68 -9.89
N CYS A 108 -3.24 -11.21 -9.95
CA CYS A 108 -3.56 -9.78 -9.95
C CYS A 108 -3.03 -9.09 -8.67
N HIS A 109 -3.24 -9.68 -7.48
CA HIS A 109 -2.68 -9.17 -6.23
C HIS A 109 -1.15 -9.12 -6.24
N GLY A 110 -0.49 -10.17 -6.77
CA GLY A 110 0.97 -10.20 -6.91
C GLY A 110 1.53 -9.07 -7.78
N ILE A 111 0.86 -8.77 -8.90
CA ILE A 111 1.23 -7.64 -9.78
C ILE A 111 1.02 -6.31 -9.05
N CYS A 112 -0.11 -6.12 -8.35
CA CYS A 112 -0.36 -4.93 -7.54
C CYS A 112 0.68 -4.74 -6.42
N ALA A 113 1.06 -5.81 -5.73
CA ALA A 113 2.12 -5.79 -4.72
C ALA A 113 3.49 -5.42 -5.31
N ALA A 114 3.82 -5.89 -6.52
CA ALA A 114 5.07 -5.52 -7.20
C ALA A 114 5.08 -4.04 -7.63
N LEU A 115 3.95 -3.51 -8.11
CA LEU A 115 3.79 -2.08 -8.43
C LEU A 115 3.82 -1.20 -7.17
N CYS A 116 3.37 -1.73 -6.03
CA CYS A 116 3.44 -1.10 -4.72
C CYS A 116 4.90 -1.01 -4.22
N ASP A 117 5.66 -2.10 -4.30
CA ASP A 117 7.09 -2.12 -3.97
C ASP A 117 7.92 -1.20 -4.89
N LEU A 118 7.61 -1.15 -6.19
CA LEU A 118 8.21 -0.20 -7.13
C LEU A 118 7.89 1.26 -6.76
N GLY A 119 6.66 1.52 -6.32
CA GLY A 119 6.24 2.82 -5.82
C GLY A 119 7.04 3.24 -4.58
N ILE A 120 7.26 2.32 -3.63
CA ILE A 120 8.10 2.57 -2.44
C ILE A 120 9.55 2.86 -2.83
N TYR A 121 10.13 2.06 -3.72
CA TYR A 121 11.48 2.31 -4.22
C TYR A 121 11.61 3.72 -4.83
N LYS A 122 10.69 4.12 -5.72
CA LYS A 122 10.67 5.46 -6.32
C LYS A 122 10.46 6.57 -5.29
N LEU A 123 9.59 6.36 -4.30
CA LEU A 123 9.34 7.31 -3.22
C LEU A 123 10.59 7.54 -2.37
N LEU A 124 11.34 6.47 -2.05
CA LEU A 124 12.57 6.53 -1.27
C LEU A 124 13.70 7.26 -2.01
N ILE A 125 13.89 7.00 -3.30
CA ILE A 125 14.83 7.75 -4.15
C ILE A 125 14.44 9.22 -4.17
N TYR A 126 13.16 9.51 -4.45
CA TYR A 126 12.68 10.87 -4.56
C TYR A 126 12.86 11.66 -3.26
N TRP A 127 12.49 11.09 -2.10
CA TRP A 127 12.70 11.73 -0.80
C TRP A 127 14.19 11.88 -0.47
N TYR A 128 14.96 10.78 -0.40
CA TYR A 128 16.30 10.81 0.19
C TYR A 128 17.43 11.19 -0.76
N VAL A 129 17.25 11.06 -2.08
CA VAL A 129 18.29 11.37 -3.10
C VAL A 129 17.97 12.65 -3.87
N GLU A 130 16.70 12.89 -4.24
CA GLU A 130 16.35 14.08 -5.04
C GLU A 130 15.98 15.29 -4.17
N LEU A 131 15.11 15.11 -3.18
CA LEU A 131 14.51 16.22 -2.43
C LEU A 131 15.32 16.65 -1.20
N TYR A 132 15.96 15.69 -0.51
CA TYR A 132 16.67 15.95 0.76
C TYR A 132 18.20 15.90 0.70
N ASN A 133 18.80 15.78 -0.48
CA ASN A 133 20.25 15.65 -0.67
C ASN A 133 21.03 16.80 0.01
N ASP A 134 20.59 18.04 -0.19
CA ASP A 134 21.27 19.25 0.31
C ASP A 134 21.02 19.52 1.82
N ALA A 135 20.02 18.87 2.44
CA ALA A 135 19.71 19.07 3.86
C ALA A 135 20.80 18.50 4.80
N TRP A 136 21.40 17.37 4.41
CA TRP A 136 22.54 16.77 5.12
C TRP A 136 23.82 17.59 4.94
N ILE A 137 24.00 18.22 3.76
CA ILE A 137 25.16 19.06 3.45
C ILE A 137 25.15 20.33 4.31
N ASN A 138 24.00 20.99 4.45
CA ASN A 138 23.90 22.22 5.24
C ASN A 138 24.08 21.99 6.75
N GLU A 139 23.61 20.89 7.33
CA GLU A 139 23.80 20.63 8.77
C GLU A 139 25.26 20.30 9.16
N ASP A 140 26.09 19.81 8.25
CA ASP A 140 27.53 19.63 8.46
C ASP A 140 28.32 20.91 8.15
N ASN A 141 27.88 21.73 7.17
CA ASN A 141 28.51 23.01 6.87
C ASN A 141 28.24 24.07 7.94
N ILE A 142 27.03 24.16 8.51
CA ILE A 142 26.73 25.07 9.64
C ILE A 142 27.62 24.73 10.85
N LYS A 143 27.77 23.44 11.18
CA LYS A 143 28.65 22.95 12.26
C LYS A 143 30.15 23.09 11.97
N ARG A 144 30.55 23.46 10.74
CA ARG A 144 31.91 23.85 10.37
C ARG A 144 32.08 25.36 10.45
N ASN A 145 31.20 26.14 9.83
CA ASN A 145 31.26 27.59 9.87
C ASN A 145 31.21 28.13 11.31
N GLU A 146 30.35 27.57 12.18
CA GLU A 146 30.32 27.90 13.63
C GLU A 146 31.63 27.55 14.38
N LYS A 147 32.51 26.74 13.81
CA LYS A 147 33.84 26.43 14.37
C LYS A 147 34.96 27.23 13.73
N ASP A 148 34.83 27.52 12.43
CA ASP A 148 35.82 28.25 11.65
C ASP A 148 35.73 29.75 11.96
N GLU A 149 34.54 30.31 12.21
CA GLU A 149 34.37 31.67 12.75
C GLU A 149 34.92 31.83 14.18
N ASN A 150 34.95 30.75 14.97
CA ASN A 150 35.56 30.74 16.32
C ASN A 150 37.09 30.51 16.28
N ASN A 151 37.67 30.16 15.14
CA ASN A 151 39.11 29.96 14.94
C ASN A 151 39.64 30.95 13.88
N GLY A 152 39.51 32.24 14.18
CA GLY A 152 40.13 33.29 13.37
C GLY A 152 41.66 33.13 13.26
N ASN A 153 42.18 33.43 12.06
CA ASN A 153 43.59 33.49 11.67
C ASN A 153 44.38 32.15 11.67
N ASN A 154 44.57 31.58 10.46
CA ASN A 154 45.86 31.79 9.77
C ASN A 154 45.91 31.30 8.31
N ASN A 155 46.40 32.20 7.46
CA ASN A 155 47.16 32.05 6.21
C ASN A 155 46.67 31.19 5.01
N ASN A 156 46.69 31.89 3.88
CA ASN A 156 46.71 31.39 2.51
C ASN A 156 47.70 30.23 2.27
N ASN A 157 47.22 29.15 1.64
CA ASN A 157 47.75 28.56 0.38
C ASN A 157 47.31 27.09 0.27
N ASN A 158 46.45 26.77 -0.71
CA ASN A 158 46.40 25.48 -1.44
C ASN A 158 45.14 25.36 -2.33
N ASN A 159 45.15 25.97 -3.53
CA ASN A 159 44.00 25.91 -4.45
C ASN A 159 43.87 24.60 -5.27
N ASN A 160 44.86 23.68 -5.21
CA ASN A 160 44.87 22.48 -6.07
C ASN A 160 44.27 21.21 -5.44
N ASN A 161 43.90 21.20 -4.15
CA ASN A 161 43.34 20.00 -3.49
C ASN A 161 41.80 19.90 -3.49
N ASN A 162 41.08 20.89 -4.02
CA ASN A 162 39.62 20.94 -3.90
C ASN A 162 38.89 19.91 -4.77
N ASN A 163 39.37 19.59 -5.97
CA ASN A 163 38.66 18.67 -6.88
C ASN A 163 38.66 17.21 -6.37
N ASN A 164 39.78 16.71 -5.86
CA ASN A 164 39.85 15.35 -5.29
C ASN A 164 39.01 15.22 -4.01
N ASN A 165 39.02 16.26 -3.16
CA ASN A 165 38.15 16.29 -1.99
C ASN A 165 36.66 16.28 -2.37
N TYR A 166 36.24 17.05 -3.40
CA TYR A 166 34.86 17.03 -3.87
C TYR A 166 34.41 15.66 -4.38
N TYR A 167 35.24 14.96 -5.18
CA TYR A 167 34.94 13.60 -5.63
C TYR A 167 34.84 12.60 -4.46
N TYR A 168 35.74 12.67 -3.48
CA TYR A 168 35.72 11.80 -2.31
C TYR A 168 34.52 12.09 -1.39
N TYR A 169 34.11 13.36 -1.27
CA TYR A 169 32.92 13.77 -0.53
C TYR A 169 31.63 13.31 -1.22
N HIS A 170 31.52 13.53 -2.53
CA HIS A 170 30.35 13.15 -3.31
C HIS A 170 30.13 11.63 -3.30
N ASN A 171 31.20 10.85 -3.45
CA ASN A 171 31.14 9.40 -3.30
C ASN A 171 30.68 8.97 -1.90
N ASN A 172 31.21 9.56 -0.82
CA ASN A 172 30.77 9.22 0.55
C ASN A 172 29.29 9.58 0.80
N ILE A 173 28.79 10.68 0.22
CA ILE A 173 27.37 11.04 0.27
C ILE A 173 26.52 10.01 -0.47
N LEU A 174 26.92 9.62 -1.70
CA LEU A 174 26.24 8.58 -2.49
C LEU A 174 26.26 7.20 -1.81
N TYR A 175 27.30 6.89 -1.03
CA TYR A 175 27.34 5.68 -0.21
C TYR A 175 26.34 5.75 0.96
N ASN A 176 26.28 6.87 1.68
CA ASN A 176 25.34 7.04 2.80
C ASN A 176 23.87 7.04 2.35
N THR A 177 23.53 7.67 1.20
CA THR A 177 22.16 7.69 0.68
C THR A 177 21.67 6.33 0.18
N ASN A 178 22.56 5.50 -0.37
CA ASN A 178 22.17 4.15 -0.80
C ASN A 178 22.08 3.19 0.41
N ASP A 179 22.87 3.39 1.47
CA ASP A 179 22.79 2.61 2.72
C ASP A 179 21.45 2.77 3.45
N ILE A 180 20.88 4.00 3.50
CA ILE A 180 19.57 4.26 4.11
C ILE A 180 18.43 3.60 3.31
N ILE A 181 18.42 3.75 1.98
CA ILE A 181 17.43 3.09 1.10
C ILE A 181 17.55 1.57 1.22
N CYS A 182 18.79 1.07 1.21
CA CYS A 182 19.22 -0.28 1.61
C CYS A 182 18.44 -0.83 2.82
N THR A 183 18.65 -0.13 3.93
CA THR A 183 18.13 -0.49 5.25
C THR A 183 16.60 -0.48 5.30
N ILE A 184 15.97 0.52 4.66
CA ILE A 184 14.50 0.62 4.61
C ILE A 184 13.89 -0.49 3.75
N LEU A 185 14.43 -0.76 2.56
CA LEU A 185 13.94 -1.84 1.70
C LEU A 185 14.08 -3.22 2.36
N CYS A 186 15.17 -3.47 3.11
CA CYS A 186 15.28 -4.68 3.91
C CYS A 186 14.17 -4.78 4.97
N CYS A 187 13.85 -3.69 5.69
CA CYS A 187 12.74 -3.72 6.65
C CYS A 187 11.38 -3.97 5.97
N HIS A 188 11.17 -3.40 4.78
CA HIS A 188 9.95 -3.54 3.97
C HIS A 188 9.74 -4.97 3.46
N PHE A 189 10.76 -5.58 2.82
CA PHE A 189 10.64 -6.92 2.25
C PHE A 189 10.62 -8.04 3.30
N PHE A 190 11.27 -7.86 4.45
CA PHE A 190 11.25 -8.83 5.55
C PHE A 190 10.16 -8.57 6.61
N CYS A 191 9.31 -7.55 6.46
CA CYS A 191 8.17 -7.36 7.36
C CYS A 191 7.19 -8.52 7.19
N TRP A 192 7.07 -9.37 8.20
CA TRP A 192 6.35 -10.65 8.10
C TRP A 192 4.89 -10.46 7.73
N PHE A 193 4.22 -9.50 8.36
CA PHE A 193 2.80 -9.25 8.17
C PHE A 193 2.51 -8.64 6.80
N TYR A 194 3.38 -7.74 6.30
CA TYR A 194 3.26 -7.19 4.95
C TYR A 194 3.51 -8.26 3.88
N PHE A 195 4.57 -9.05 4.00
CA PHE A 195 4.85 -10.17 3.09
C PHE A 195 3.67 -11.15 3.05
N TYR A 196 3.15 -11.50 4.23
CA TYR A 196 2.01 -12.38 4.42
C TYR A 196 0.69 -11.83 3.84
N SER A 197 0.38 -10.53 3.96
CA SER A 197 -0.97 -10.01 3.65
C SER A 197 -1.13 -9.38 2.26
N ILE A 198 -0.05 -8.80 1.70
CA ILE A 198 -0.12 -7.93 0.49
C ILE A 198 -0.45 -8.67 -0.81
N CYS A 199 -0.32 -10.00 -0.83
CA CYS A 199 -0.63 -10.83 -1.99
C CYS A 199 -1.99 -11.55 -1.87
N ARG A 200 -2.85 -11.13 -0.92
CA ARG A 200 -4.08 -11.87 -0.54
C ARG A 200 -5.30 -10.99 -0.36
N THR A 201 -5.09 -9.84 0.27
CA THR A 201 -6.17 -8.97 0.74
C THR A 201 -6.47 -7.93 -0.34
N SER A 202 -7.38 -8.28 -1.25
CA SER A 202 -7.68 -7.53 -2.49
C SER A 202 -7.73 -6.01 -2.28
N SER A 203 -8.67 -5.56 -1.45
CA SER A 203 -8.94 -4.15 -1.21
C SER A 203 -7.83 -3.42 -0.45
N HIS A 204 -7.11 -4.10 0.45
CA HIS A 204 -5.92 -3.56 1.14
C HIS A 204 -4.70 -3.45 0.22
N SER A 205 -4.54 -4.37 -0.73
CA SER A 205 -3.46 -4.34 -1.71
C SER A 205 -3.62 -3.14 -2.64
N PHE A 206 -4.86 -2.84 -3.03
CA PHE A 206 -5.20 -1.61 -3.77
C PHE A 206 -5.04 -0.34 -2.93
N GLU A 207 -5.56 -0.30 -1.70
CA GLU A 207 -5.35 0.82 -0.75
C GLU A 207 -3.85 1.14 -0.60
N CYS A 208 -3.03 0.12 -0.35
CA CYS A 208 -1.58 0.22 -0.20
C CYS A 208 -0.91 0.78 -1.46
N LEU A 209 -1.20 0.19 -2.62
CA LEU A 209 -0.70 0.64 -3.93
C LEU A 209 -1.04 2.11 -4.20
N PHE A 210 -2.31 2.48 -4.02
CA PHE A 210 -2.81 3.81 -4.33
C PHE A 210 -2.34 4.86 -3.31
N ASN A 211 -2.23 4.51 -2.04
CA ASN A 211 -1.64 5.37 -1.01
C ASN A 211 -0.20 5.75 -1.39
N ILE A 212 0.63 4.79 -1.79
CA ILE A 212 2.02 5.02 -2.16
C ILE A 212 2.14 5.87 -3.43
N TRP A 213 1.42 5.52 -4.50
CA TRP A 213 1.50 6.28 -5.76
C TRP A 213 0.93 7.68 -5.64
N GLY A 214 -0.19 7.86 -4.92
CA GLY A 214 -0.74 9.18 -4.65
C GLY A 214 0.23 10.07 -3.85
N VAL A 215 0.92 9.50 -2.85
CA VAL A 215 1.92 10.22 -2.04
C VAL A 215 3.17 10.53 -2.86
N TYR A 216 3.57 9.64 -3.76
CA TYR A 216 4.66 9.89 -4.71
C TYR A 216 4.37 11.09 -5.63
N PHE A 217 3.20 11.12 -6.27
CA PHE A 217 2.83 12.27 -7.12
C PHE A 217 2.63 13.57 -6.32
N LEU A 218 2.10 13.52 -5.10
CA LEU A 218 2.04 14.71 -4.25
C LEU A 218 3.45 15.18 -3.80
N SER A 219 4.37 14.24 -3.56
CA SER A 219 5.77 14.54 -3.24
C SER A 219 6.43 15.34 -4.37
N GLN A 220 6.12 15.03 -5.64
CA GLN A 220 6.68 15.77 -6.78
C GLN A 220 6.30 17.26 -6.83
N ASN A 221 5.29 17.70 -6.06
CA ASN A 221 4.93 19.10 -5.89
C ASN A 221 5.61 19.78 -4.69
N TYR A 222 6.57 19.10 -4.06
CA TYR A 222 7.51 19.69 -3.13
C TYR A 222 8.77 20.01 -3.91
N TYR A 223 9.12 21.30 -3.97
CA TYR A 223 10.32 21.74 -4.66
C TYR A 223 11.57 21.08 -4.05
N PRO A 224 12.52 20.58 -4.86
CA PRO A 224 13.86 20.31 -4.36
C PRO A 224 14.45 21.62 -3.83
N LEU A 225 15.28 21.56 -2.78
CA LEU A 225 15.87 22.73 -2.10
C LEU A 225 16.92 23.52 -2.93
N LYS A 226 16.85 23.48 -4.27
CA LYS A 226 17.80 24.11 -5.18
C LYS A 226 17.31 25.46 -5.71
N ASN A 227 18.07 26.51 -5.37
CA ASN A 227 18.24 27.66 -6.25
C ASN A 227 18.83 27.16 -7.58
N GLN A 228 17.99 27.05 -8.62
CA GLN A 228 18.34 26.35 -9.87
C GLN A 228 18.66 27.27 -11.05
N SER A 229 18.94 28.56 -10.82
CA SER A 229 19.43 29.48 -11.86
C SER A 229 20.89 29.16 -12.27
N ASN A 230 21.79 28.99 -11.30
CA ASN A 230 23.24 29.05 -11.57
C ASN A 230 23.90 27.71 -11.92
N LYS A 231 23.13 26.63 -12.12
CA LYS A 231 23.68 25.29 -12.47
C LYS A 231 23.41 24.84 -13.90
N ILE A 232 22.37 25.33 -14.57
CA ILE A 232 22.06 24.92 -15.94
C ILE A 232 23.02 25.62 -16.92
N GLU A 233 23.18 26.95 -16.84
CA GLU A 233 24.20 27.68 -17.61
C GLU A 233 25.61 27.09 -17.43
N LYS A 234 25.95 26.67 -16.20
CA LYS A 234 27.28 26.12 -15.90
C LYS A 234 27.48 24.70 -16.45
N ILE A 235 26.41 23.93 -16.64
CA ILE A 235 26.47 22.60 -17.25
C ILE A 235 26.47 22.70 -18.77
N ASP A 236 25.69 23.61 -19.36
CA ASP A 236 25.69 23.84 -20.81
C ASP A 236 27.02 24.44 -21.29
N LEU A 237 27.63 25.35 -20.52
CA LEU A 237 29.00 25.83 -20.78
C LEU A 237 30.06 24.71 -20.69
N LEU A 238 29.93 23.79 -19.74
CA LEU A 238 30.85 22.65 -19.61
C LEU A 238 30.66 21.63 -20.75
N LEU A 239 29.42 21.32 -21.13
CA LEU A 239 29.11 20.41 -22.24
C LEU A 239 29.51 20.99 -23.60
N GLN A 240 29.36 22.31 -23.83
CA GLN A 240 29.90 22.95 -25.03
C GLN A 240 31.43 22.84 -25.07
N ASN A 241 32.11 23.09 -23.95
CA ASN A 241 33.56 22.96 -23.87
C ASN A 241 34.04 21.51 -24.08
N ASP A 242 33.38 20.50 -23.50
CA ASP A 242 33.72 19.09 -23.70
C ASP A 242 33.47 18.62 -25.13
N VAL A 243 32.41 19.10 -25.80
CA VAL A 243 32.15 18.79 -27.22
C VAL A 243 33.19 19.47 -28.14
N ILE A 244 33.68 20.65 -27.80
CA ILE A 244 34.80 21.31 -28.50
C ILE A 244 36.10 20.50 -28.29
N ILE A 245 36.39 20.06 -27.07
CA ILE A 245 37.57 19.24 -26.74
C ILE A 245 37.53 17.87 -27.46
N GLN A 246 36.36 17.23 -27.56
CA GLN A 246 36.22 15.96 -28.29
C GLN A 246 36.32 16.12 -29.81
N LYS A 247 35.84 17.23 -30.39
CA LYS A 247 36.05 17.52 -31.82
C LYS A 247 37.51 17.84 -32.13
N GLY A 248 38.20 18.59 -31.28
CA GLY A 248 39.64 18.83 -31.39
C GLY A 248 40.47 17.53 -31.35
N LYS A 249 40.12 16.60 -30.44
CA LYS A 249 40.78 15.29 -30.36
C LYS A 249 40.53 14.38 -31.58
N LYS A 250 39.47 14.59 -32.36
CA LYS A 250 39.21 13.80 -33.57
C LYS A 250 40.10 14.18 -34.75
N HIS A 251 40.50 15.46 -34.88
CA HIS A 251 41.48 15.88 -35.89
C HIS A 251 42.94 15.66 -35.47
N LEU A 252 43.20 15.41 -34.17
CA LEU A 252 44.56 15.14 -33.69
C LEU A 252 45.11 13.76 -34.12
N ASN A 253 44.23 12.81 -34.46
CA ASN A 253 44.61 11.45 -34.87
C ASN A 253 44.93 11.29 -36.36
N GLU A 254 44.79 12.34 -37.18
CA GLU A 254 45.23 12.34 -38.60
C GLU A 254 46.57 13.06 -38.81
N TRP A 255 47.09 13.76 -37.79
CA TRP A 255 48.40 14.42 -37.85
C TRP A 255 49.58 13.54 -37.38
N THR A 256 49.30 12.40 -36.74
CA THR A 256 50.34 11.51 -36.18
C THR A 256 51.05 10.62 -37.20
N ASN A 257 50.69 10.68 -38.49
CA ASN A 257 51.35 9.93 -39.58
C ASN A 257 52.23 10.78 -40.51
N LEU A 258 52.42 12.07 -40.23
CA LEU A 258 53.26 12.97 -41.06
C LEU A 258 54.10 13.94 -40.21
N LYS A 259 55.20 13.43 -39.62
CA LYS A 259 56.55 14.03 -39.56
C LYS A 259 57.42 13.39 -38.47
N GLU A 260 58.07 12.28 -38.83
CA GLU A 260 59.51 12.25 -38.57
C GLU A 260 60.16 13.32 -39.46
N ARG A 261 60.64 14.42 -38.85
CA ARG A 261 61.83 15.22 -39.24
C ARG A 261 61.75 16.65 -38.69
N ARG A 262 62.89 17.06 -38.11
CA ARG A 262 63.36 18.42 -37.82
C ARG A 262 62.78 19.13 -36.59
N ASN A 263 63.66 19.21 -35.59
CA ASN A 263 63.82 20.36 -34.70
C ASN A 263 63.87 21.67 -35.51
N ASP A 264 63.37 22.77 -34.95
CA ASP A 264 64.16 23.97 -34.57
C ASP A 264 63.30 25.25 -34.43
N HIS A 265 63.68 26.06 -33.43
CA HIS A 265 63.45 27.51 -33.24
C HIS A 265 62.05 28.19 -33.22
N HIS A 266 61.92 29.03 -32.18
CA HIS A 266 61.24 30.35 -32.07
C HIS A 266 59.77 30.59 -32.47
N PHE A 267 59.00 30.97 -31.44
CA PHE A 267 58.25 32.24 -31.26
C PHE A 267 57.28 32.80 -32.33
N ASP A 268 56.12 33.22 -31.81
CA ASP A 268 55.21 34.29 -32.25
C ASP A 268 54.20 34.14 -33.41
N THR A 269 52.93 34.12 -32.97
CA THR A 269 51.78 34.93 -33.46
C THR A 269 51.00 34.56 -34.74
N TYR A 270 49.78 35.08 -34.74
CA TYR A 270 48.74 35.18 -35.78
C TYR A 270 47.74 34.03 -35.97
N GLU A 271 46.50 34.37 -35.62
CA GLU A 271 45.26 33.76 -36.08
C GLU A 271 45.13 33.83 -37.61
N ASN A 272 44.39 32.89 -38.19
CA ASN A 272 43.34 33.29 -39.15
C ASN A 272 42.28 32.20 -39.38
N ASN A 273 41.02 32.64 -39.29
CA ASN A 273 39.84 32.19 -40.05
C ASN A 273 39.48 30.70 -40.15
N PHE A 274 38.31 30.36 -39.60
CA PHE A 274 37.27 29.67 -40.38
C PHE A 274 35.86 30.16 -39.97
N ILE A 275 35.12 30.69 -40.94
CA ILE A 275 33.74 31.21 -40.77
C ILE A 275 32.71 30.10 -41.03
N TYR A 276 31.59 30.18 -40.31
CA TYR A 276 30.43 29.29 -40.41
C TYR A 276 29.81 29.24 -41.81
N HIS A 277 29.42 28.03 -42.25
CA HIS A 277 28.29 27.85 -43.15
C HIS A 277 27.03 27.41 -42.38
N LYS A 278 25.93 28.11 -42.60
CA LYS A 278 24.56 27.68 -42.28
C LYS A 278 23.67 27.96 -43.49
N GLY A 279 22.66 27.12 -43.70
CA GLY A 279 21.94 27.06 -44.97
C GLY A 279 21.06 28.27 -45.31
N THR A 280 20.82 28.40 -46.62
CA THR A 280 19.57 28.85 -47.24
C THR A 280 18.33 28.28 -46.51
N GLN A 281 17.12 28.85 -46.51
CA GLN A 281 16.48 30.03 -47.14
C GLN A 281 15.25 30.38 -46.24
N ASN A 282 14.47 31.46 -46.37
CA ASN A 282 14.33 32.55 -47.34
C ASN A 282 13.86 33.83 -46.61
N CYS A 283 14.33 35.02 -47.00
CA CYS A 283 13.57 36.27 -46.89
C CYS A 283 14.12 37.30 -47.89
N LYS A 284 13.24 38.07 -48.53
CA LYS A 284 13.54 38.88 -49.72
C LYS A 284 14.18 40.22 -49.36
N GLN A 285 15.27 40.54 -50.07
CA GLN A 285 15.41 41.73 -50.93
C GLN A 285 14.84 43.07 -50.37
N TYR A 286 15.71 44.00 -49.99
CA TYR A 286 15.97 45.21 -50.79
C TYR A 286 17.26 45.91 -50.34
N ASP A 287 17.66 46.94 -51.07
CA ASP A 287 19.05 47.21 -51.43
C ASP A 287 19.58 48.58 -50.91
N LYS A 288 20.92 48.67 -50.77
CA LYS A 288 21.78 49.87 -50.83
C LYS A 288 21.69 51.03 -49.80
N ASN A 289 22.87 51.23 -49.19
CA ASN A 289 23.62 52.49 -49.07
C ASN A 289 22.99 53.70 -48.34
N VAL A 290 23.63 54.12 -47.25
CA VAL A 290 24.51 55.32 -47.20
C VAL A 290 25.18 55.37 -45.82
N TYR A 291 26.45 55.81 -45.77
CA TYR A 291 27.11 56.16 -44.51
C TYR A 291 26.45 57.43 -43.95
N ASP A 292 26.07 57.44 -42.66
CA ASP A 292 26.56 58.51 -41.79
C ASP A 292 26.48 58.19 -40.30
N GLN A 293 27.27 58.93 -39.52
CA GLN A 293 27.47 58.73 -38.08
C GLN A 293 26.26 59.19 -37.25
N ASN A 294 26.22 58.76 -35.97
CA ASN A 294 25.37 59.26 -34.87
C ASN A 294 24.02 58.55 -34.56
N VAL A 295 24.02 57.22 -34.36
CA VAL A 295 22.99 56.55 -33.51
C VAL A 295 23.61 55.50 -32.56
N CYS A 296 24.40 55.96 -31.58
CA CYS A 296 24.95 55.08 -30.52
C CYS A 296 24.05 55.00 -29.25
N GLY A 297 22.86 55.61 -29.27
CA GLY A 297 21.98 55.73 -28.10
C GLY A 297 20.77 54.78 -28.05
N GLN A 298 20.26 54.30 -29.18
CA GLN A 298 18.99 53.55 -29.23
C GLN A 298 19.16 52.02 -29.29
N ASN A 299 20.14 51.53 -30.07
CA ASN A 299 20.35 50.09 -30.25
C ASN A 299 20.68 49.34 -28.94
N MET A 300 21.30 50.00 -27.95
CA MET A 300 21.58 49.38 -26.65
C MET A 300 20.30 49.22 -25.81
N VAL A 301 19.38 50.18 -25.88
CA VAL A 301 18.08 50.13 -25.21
C VAL A 301 17.21 49.05 -25.84
N ASP A 302 17.14 48.97 -27.17
CA ASP A 302 16.35 47.96 -27.87
C ASP A 302 16.91 46.54 -27.72
N HIS A 303 18.23 46.34 -27.66
CA HIS A 303 18.81 45.04 -27.32
C HIS A 303 18.53 44.63 -25.86
N ILE A 304 18.56 45.58 -24.92
CA ILE A 304 18.20 45.32 -23.51
C ILE A 304 16.70 45.01 -23.39
N ILE A 305 15.83 45.68 -24.16
CA ILE A 305 14.38 45.41 -24.20
C ILE A 305 14.11 44.07 -24.87
N GLN A 306 14.75 43.72 -25.98
CA GLN A 306 14.61 42.39 -26.60
C GLN A 306 15.14 41.27 -25.70
N ASN A 307 16.30 41.43 -25.05
CA ASN A 307 16.80 40.43 -24.11
C ASN A 307 15.91 40.32 -22.87
N ARG A 308 15.39 41.43 -22.32
CA ARG A 308 14.37 41.38 -21.25
C ARG A 308 13.10 40.69 -21.71
N ASN A 309 12.58 41.01 -22.90
CA ASN A 309 11.38 40.39 -23.44
C ASN A 309 11.58 38.90 -23.71
N ASN A 310 12.76 38.49 -24.18
CA ASN A 310 13.11 37.08 -24.38
C ASN A 310 13.31 36.34 -23.04
N LEU A 311 13.98 36.94 -22.04
CA LEU A 311 14.06 36.37 -20.68
C LEU A 311 12.68 36.27 -20.04
N CYS A 312 11.85 37.31 -20.13
CA CYS A 312 10.50 37.29 -19.61
C CYS A 312 9.65 36.24 -20.34
N ARG A 313 9.81 36.06 -21.65
CA ARG A 313 9.12 35.02 -22.43
C ARG A 313 9.59 33.62 -22.03
N THR A 314 10.90 33.35 -21.93
CA THR A 314 11.40 32.03 -21.49
C THR A 314 11.04 31.73 -20.04
N HIS A 315 11.13 32.70 -19.12
CA HIS A 315 10.64 32.56 -17.75
C HIS A 315 9.13 32.37 -17.67
N PHE A 316 8.33 33.03 -18.52
CA PHE A 316 6.88 32.86 -18.56
C PHE A 316 6.49 31.47 -19.10
N TYR A 317 7.14 30.98 -20.15
CA TYR A 317 6.95 29.61 -20.65
C TYR A 317 7.40 28.57 -19.61
N SER A 318 8.55 28.75 -18.95
CA SER A 318 9.01 27.90 -17.83
C SER A 318 8.08 27.96 -16.60
N SER A 319 7.46 29.12 -16.34
CA SER A 319 6.45 29.28 -15.29
C SER A 319 5.18 28.50 -15.62
N LYS A 320 4.64 28.70 -16.82
CA LYS A 320 3.43 28.01 -17.31
C LYS A 320 3.63 26.50 -17.40
N PHE A 321 4.78 26.04 -17.88
CA PHE A 321 5.10 24.61 -17.99
C PHE A 321 5.16 23.92 -16.63
N ASN A 322 5.90 24.48 -15.66
CA ASN A 322 5.94 23.93 -14.30
C ASN A 322 4.57 23.95 -13.63
N LYS A 323 3.75 25.00 -13.85
CA LYS A 323 2.38 25.06 -13.32
C LYS A 323 1.48 23.94 -13.87
N ILE A 324 1.62 23.61 -15.16
CA ILE A 324 0.93 22.46 -15.77
C ILE A 324 1.41 21.15 -15.15
N GLN A 325 2.72 20.99 -14.90
CA GLN A 325 3.26 19.79 -14.27
C GLN A 325 2.81 19.64 -12.80
N GLU A 326 2.83 20.71 -12.01
CA GLU A 326 2.30 20.72 -10.63
C GLU A 326 0.80 20.31 -10.63
N ALA A 327 0.01 20.76 -11.61
CA ALA A 327 -1.41 20.48 -11.70
C ALA A 327 -1.66 19.02 -12.10
N LYS A 328 -0.88 18.51 -13.07
CA LYS A 328 -0.89 17.11 -13.50
C LYS A 328 -0.54 16.17 -12.35
N ASN A 329 0.48 16.49 -11.56
CA ASN A 329 0.88 15.75 -10.36
C ASN A 329 -0.22 15.78 -9.29
N LEU A 330 -0.86 16.93 -9.05
CA LEU A 330 -2.00 17.04 -8.13
C LEU A 330 -3.19 16.20 -8.60
N LEU A 331 -3.51 16.21 -9.90
CA LEU A 331 -4.57 15.40 -10.49
C LEU A 331 -4.27 13.89 -10.39
N PHE A 332 -3.03 13.46 -10.60
CA PHE A 332 -2.64 12.07 -10.34
C PHE A 332 -2.74 11.70 -8.86
N SER A 333 -2.29 12.59 -7.96
CA SER A 333 -2.46 12.37 -6.52
C SER A 333 -3.94 12.21 -6.16
N LEU A 334 -4.80 13.11 -6.65
CA LEU A 334 -6.25 13.05 -6.46
C LEU A 334 -6.82 11.75 -7.01
N PHE A 335 -6.47 11.36 -8.24
CA PHE A 335 -6.90 10.08 -8.83
C PHE A 335 -6.57 8.86 -7.97
N PHE A 336 -5.32 8.73 -7.50
CA PHE A 336 -4.94 7.62 -6.64
C PHE A 336 -5.57 7.70 -5.24
N SER A 337 -5.63 8.88 -4.62
CA SER A 337 -6.28 9.05 -3.31
C SER A 337 -7.76 8.66 -3.35
N SER A 338 -8.46 9.10 -4.39
CA SER A 338 -9.88 8.88 -4.58
C SER A 338 -10.17 7.40 -4.89
N LEU A 339 -9.32 6.72 -5.67
CA LEU A 339 -9.36 5.26 -5.77
C LEU A 339 -9.17 4.59 -4.40
N SER A 340 -8.15 4.99 -3.63
CA SER A 340 -7.91 4.44 -2.28
C SER A 340 -9.17 4.54 -1.39
N VAL A 341 -9.86 5.68 -1.44
CA VAL A 341 -11.12 5.90 -0.69
C VAL A 341 -12.30 5.06 -1.19
N ILE A 342 -12.41 4.72 -2.49
CA ILE A 342 -13.40 3.74 -2.98
C ILE A 342 -13.15 2.38 -2.33
N PHE A 343 -11.93 1.87 -2.46
CA PHE A 343 -11.59 0.51 -1.98
C PHE A 343 -11.65 0.44 -0.45
N ARG A 344 -11.25 1.53 0.23
CA ARG A 344 -11.23 1.65 1.69
C ARG A 344 -11.66 3.06 2.14
N PRO A 345 -12.96 3.25 2.46
CA PRO A 345 -13.51 4.51 2.97
C PRO A 345 -12.74 5.15 4.14
N ASN A 346 -12.12 4.33 5.01
CA ASN A 346 -11.29 4.81 6.13
C ASN A 346 -10.16 5.75 5.67
N ALA A 347 -9.55 5.47 4.52
CA ALA A 347 -8.43 6.25 3.96
C ALA A 347 -8.76 7.72 3.67
N LEU A 348 -10.04 8.12 3.74
CA LEU A 348 -10.43 9.52 3.63
C LEU A 348 -9.75 10.38 4.71
N VAL A 349 -9.59 9.89 5.94
CA VAL A 349 -9.01 10.68 7.04
C VAL A 349 -7.53 10.97 6.79
N PHE A 350 -6.75 9.96 6.40
CA PHE A 350 -5.40 10.12 5.87
C PHE A 350 -5.34 11.17 4.74
N TRP A 351 -6.13 10.97 3.68
CA TRP A 351 -6.02 11.80 2.48
C TRP A 351 -6.47 13.25 2.67
N LEU A 352 -7.57 13.47 3.38
CA LEU A 352 -8.09 14.80 3.69
C LEU A 352 -7.09 15.58 4.57
N SER A 353 -6.49 14.93 5.56
CA SER A 353 -5.45 15.53 6.41
C SER A 353 -4.20 15.92 5.61
N LEU A 354 -3.76 15.05 4.69
CA LEU A 354 -2.60 15.29 3.83
C LEU A 354 -2.84 16.46 2.87
N TYR A 355 -4.03 16.56 2.25
CA TYR A 355 -4.38 17.68 1.38
C TYR A 355 -4.57 19.00 2.14
N ILE A 356 -5.13 18.99 3.35
CA ILE A 356 -5.21 20.18 4.20
C ILE A 356 -3.82 20.71 4.51
N LEU A 357 -2.89 19.84 4.94
CA LEU A 357 -1.51 20.26 5.25
C LEU A 357 -0.76 20.75 3.99
N TYR A 358 -1.02 20.15 2.83
CA TYR A 358 -0.52 20.66 1.55
C TYR A 358 -1.11 22.04 1.18
N ILE A 359 -2.40 22.28 1.38
CA ILE A 359 -3.01 23.62 1.17
C ILE A 359 -2.42 24.65 2.13
N ILE A 360 -2.27 24.30 3.41
CA ILE A 360 -1.66 25.17 4.43
C ILE A 360 -0.22 25.54 4.05
N LYS A 361 0.59 24.59 3.57
CA LYS A 361 1.91 24.88 3.01
C LYS A 361 1.84 25.96 1.92
N ASN A 362 0.97 25.79 0.93
CA ASN A 362 0.82 26.72 -0.20
C ASN A 362 0.24 28.11 0.20
N ILE A 363 -0.42 28.23 1.35
CA ILE A 363 -0.86 29.54 1.90
C ILE A 363 0.34 30.34 2.40
N PHE A 364 1.25 29.69 3.12
CA PHE A 364 2.42 30.36 3.71
C PHE A 364 3.62 30.47 2.75
N GLU A 365 3.79 29.50 1.86
CA GLU A 365 4.94 29.41 0.93
C GLU A 365 4.53 29.74 -0.51
N LYS A 366 4.72 31.00 -0.91
CA LYS A 366 4.46 31.51 -2.28
C LYS A 366 5.45 31.00 -3.36
N GLN A 367 6.26 29.98 -3.08
CA GLN A 367 7.24 29.44 -4.04
C GLN A 367 6.61 28.48 -5.06
N ASN A 368 5.51 27.82 -4.71
CA ASN A 368 4.75 26.98 -5.62
C ASN A 368 4.03 27.84 -6.69
N LYS A 369 4.01 27.37 -7.94
CA LYS A 369 3.45 28.13 -9.07
C LYS A 369 1.93 28.00 -9.18
N ILE A 370 1.33 26.99 -8.55
CA ILE A 370 -0.11 26.91 -8.31
C ILE A 370 -0.48 27.61 -7.00
N ASN A 371 -1.52 28.43 -7.04
CA ASN A 371 -2.05 29.13 -5.87
C ASN A 371 -2.91 28.19 -5.00
N TYR A 372 -2.93 28.36 -3.67
CA TYR A 372 -3.79 27.60 -2.77
C TYR A 372 -5.29 27.64 -3.18
N LYS A 373 -5.76 28.78 -3.71
CA LYS A 373 -7.12 28.93 -4.26
C LYS A 373 -7.38 28.03 -5.48
N GLU A 374 -6.36 27.76 -6.27
CA GLU A 374 -6.45 26.87 -7.44
C GLU A 374 -6.41 25.40 -7.01
N ILE A 375 -5.53 25.05 -6.06
CA ILE A 375 -5.50 23.70 -5.45
C ILE A 375 -6.88 23.35 -4.87
N PHE A 376 -7.47 24.26 -4.10
CA PHE A 376 -8.79 24.08 -3.49
C PHE A 376 -9.91 23.94 -4.54
N LYS A 377 -9.90 24.78 -5.59
CA LYS A 377 -10.84 24.68 -6.71
C LYS A 377 -10.71 23.33 -7.44
N ILE A 378 -9.49 22.94 -7.84
CA ILE A 378 -9.20 21.67 -8.52
C ILE A 378 -9.71 20.51 -7.65
N GLY A 379 -9.34 20.49 -6.36
CA GLY A 379 -9.78 19.48 -5.40
C GLY A 379 -11.31 19.35 -5.33
N ILE A 380 -12.03 20.45 -5.10
CA ILE A 380 -13.50 20.42 -5.04
C ILE A 380 -14.12 19.96 -6.37
N THR A 381 -13.69 20.51 -7.50
CA THR A 381 -14.23 20.11 -8.82
C THR A 381 -13.98 18.65 -9.13
N TYR A 382 -12.81 18.13 -8.76
CA TYR A 382 -12.45 16.73 -8.93
C TYR A 382 -13.29 15.83 -8.03
N THR A 383 -13.38 16.14 -6.73
CA THR A 383 -14.16 15.37 -5.76
C THR A 383 -15.64 15.33 -6.13
N PHE A 384 -16.23 16.45 -6.57
CA PHE A 384 -17.61 16.48 -7.04
C PHE A 384 -17.81 15.56 -8.25
N PHE A 385 -17.01 15.72 -9.30
CA PHE A 385 -17.07 14.89 -10.51
C PHE A 385 -16.91 13.39 -10.21
N PHE A 386 -15.93 13.05 -9.38
CA PHE A 386 -15.62 11.69 -8.98
C PHE A 386 -16.75 11.04 -8.15
N LEU A 387 -17.28 11.74 -7.15
CA LEU A 387 -18.41 11.27 -6.36
C LEU A 387 -19.65 11.07 -7.25
N THR A 388 -19.96 12.01 -8.15
CA THR A 388 -21.09 11.89 -9.07
C THR A 388 -20.99 10.62 -9.92
N ILE A 389 -19.81 10.30 -10.45
CA ILE A 389 -19.60 9.07 -11.24
C ILE A 389 -19.84 7.82 -10.38
N ILE A 390 -19.30 7.75 -9.17
CA ILE A 390 -19.48 6.59 -8.27
C ILE A 390 -20.95 6.42 -7.90
N ILE A 391 -21.62 7.51 -7.51
CA ILE A 391 -23.04 7.47 -7.14
C ILE A 391 -23.86 6.95 -8.31
N ILE A 392 -23.60 7.38 -9.54
CA ILE A 392 -24.30 6.87 -10.74
C ILE A 392 -24.05 5.36 -10.92
N ILE A 393 -22.79 4.91 -10.82
CA ILE A 393 -22.42 3.50 -11.02
C ILE A 393 -23.03 2.59 -9.95
N ASP A 394 -22.87 2.93 -8.66
CA ASP A 394 -23.40 2.14 -7.55
C ASP A 394 -24.94 2.16 -7.56
N SER A 395 -25.56 3.33 -7.78
CA SER A 395 -27.03 3.44 -7.82
C SER A 395 -27.66 2.67 -8.98
N TYR A 396 -26.98 2.57 -10.13
CA TYR A 396 -27.41 1.74 -11.25
C TYR A 396 -27.41 0.24 -10.88
N TYR A 397 -26.37 -0.22 -10.18
CA TYR A 397 -26.29 -1.60 -9.72
C TYR A 397 -27.37 -1.92 -8.68
N PHE A 398 -27.51 -1.10 -7.62
CA PHE A 398 -28.47 -1.32 -6.54
C PHE A 398 -29.92 -0.93 -6.90
N GLY A 399 -30.14 -0.21 -8.01
CA GLY A 399 -31.47 0.13 -8.54
C GLY A 399 -32.17 1.34 -7.89
N HIS A 400 -31.49 2.04 -6.99
CA HIS A 400 -31.97 3.23 -6.27
C HIS A 400 -30.78 4.11 -5.90
N ILE A 401 -30.98 5.35 -5.44
CA ILE A 401 -29.86 6.23 -5.07
C ILE A 401 -29.13 5.66 -3.85
N THR A 402 -27.89 5.20 -4.06
CA THR A 402 -27.03 4.67 -3.00
C THR A 402 -25.75 5.50 -2.85
N PHE A 403 -25.32 5.66 -1.60
CA PHE A 403 -24.04 6.27 -1.25
C PHE A 403 -23.22 5.29 -0.40
N PRO A 404 -22.58 4.25 -0.97
CA PRO A 404 -21.96 3.19 -0.18
C PRO A 404 -20.89 3.68 0.81
N PHE A 405 -20.16 4.74 0.47
CA PHE A 405 -19.23 5.41 1.39
C PHE A 405 -19.94 5.93 2.66
N TRP A 406 -21.10 6.57 2.50
CA TRP A 406 -21.87 7.09 3.62
C TRP A 406 -22.50 5.97 4.45
N ASN A 407 -23.06 4.94 3.79
CA ASN A 407 -23.57 3.76 4.47
C ASN A 407 -22.46 3.07 5.29
N PHE A 408 -21.26 2.92 4.71
CA PHE A 408 -20.10 2.39 5.42
C PHE A 408 -19.75 3.23 6.66
N PHE A 409 -19.74 4.56 6.54
CA PHE A 409 -19.45 5.46 7.66
C PHE A 409 -20.51 5.35 8.77
N VAL A 410 -21.79 5.40 8.41
CA VAL A 410 -22.91 5.24 9.34
C VAL A 410 -22.82 3.90 10.08
N TYR A 411 -22.58 2.79 9.38
CA TYR A 411 -22.51 1.46 9.96
C TYR A 411 -21.34 1.27 10.93
N ASN A 412 -20.15 1.80 10.59
CA ASN A 412 -18.93 1.54 11.35
C ASN A 412 -18.67 2.55 12.48
N PHE A 413 -19.12 3.80 12.32
CA PHE A 413 -18.78 4.88 13.26
C PHE A 413 -19.98 5.45 14.02
N LEU A 414 -21.18 5.47 13.43
CA LEU A 414 -22.35 6.13 14.04
C LEU A 414 -23.34 5.16 14.71
N SER A 415 -23.81 4.13 14.01
CA SER A 415 -24.82 3.20 14.56
C SER A 415 -24.25 2.34 15.69
N GLY A 416 -22.96 1.98 15.60
CA GLY A 416 -22.31 1.05 16.52
C GLY A 416 -22.71 -0.41 16.30
N ASN A 417 -23.47 -0.71 15.23
CA ASN A 417 -23.90 -2.07 14.87
C ASN A 417 -22.69 -2.97 14.59
N ASN A 418 -21.55 -2.41 14.17
CA ASN A 418 -20.30 -3.15 14.01
C ASN A 418 -19.77 -3.82 15.29
N LYS A 419 -20.22 -3.42 16.50
CA LYS A 419 -19.92 -4.14 17.75
C LYS A 419 -20.35 -5.61 17.70
N TYR A 420 -21.33 -5.95 16.85
CA TYR A 420 -21.74 -7.32 16.56
C TYR A 420 -20.56 -8.25 16.19
N PHE A 421 -19.57 -7.76 15.46
CA PHE A 421 -18.37 -8.52 15.07
C PHE A 421 -17.25 -8.51 16.14
N GLY A 422 -17.59 -8.19 17.39
CA GLY A 422 -16.65 -8.07 18.51
C GLY A 422 -16.11 -6.64 18.68
N GLY A 423 -15.72 -6.31 19.91
CA GLY A 423 -15.24 -4.98 20.29
C GLY A 423 -13.87 -5.03 20.96
N HIS A 424 -13.02 -4.05 20.65
CA HIS A 424 -11.66 -3.94 21.21
C HIS A 424 -11.42 -2.58 21.90
N SER A 425 -10.54 -2.56 22.90
CA SER A 425 -10.20 -1.35 23.67
C SER A 425 -9.59 -0.25 22.78
N PHE A 426 -9.64 1.01 23.23
CA PHE A 426 -9.08 2.15 22.48
C PHE A 426 -7.66 1.89 21.97
N PHE A 427 -6.77 1.44 22.88
CA PHE A 427 -5.34 1.22 22.64
C PHE A 427 -4.97 0.01 21.77
N PHE A 428 -5.94 -0.78 21.27
CA PHE A 428 -5.72 -2.01 20.50
C PHE A 428 -4.67 -1.86 19.38
N TYR A 429 -4.73 -0.79 18.58
CA TYR A 429 -3.76 -0.61 17.49
C TYR A 429 -2.33 -0.36 17.99
N PHE A 430 -2.17 0.39 19.08
CA PHE A 430 -0.87 0.76 19.63
C PHE A 430 -0.22 -0.33 20.49
N VAL A 431 -1.03 -1.13 21.21
CA VAL A 431 -0.56 -2.14 22.18
C VAL A 431 -0.65 -3.56 21.65
N CYS A 432 -1.52 -3.85 20.68
CA CYS A 432 -1.68 -5.18 20.08
C CYS A 432 -1.20 -5.22 18.63
N VAL A 433 -1.79 -4.39 17.75
CA VAL A 433 -1.55 -4.49 16.30
C VAL A 433 -0.12 -4.13 15.91
N ILE A 434 0.35 -2.91 16.24
CA ILE A 434 1.71 -2.46 15.93
C ILE A 434 2.77 -3.40 16.53
N PRO A 435 2.67 -3.82 17.82
CA PRO A 435 3.60 -4.81 18.38
C PRO A 435 3.56 -6.18 17.72
N SER A 436 2.39 -6.67 17.27
CA SER A 436 2.29 -7.95 16.54
C SER A 436 2.96 -7.90 15.16
N ILE A 437 2.93 -6.75 14.48
CA ILE A 437 3.52 -6.55 13.14
C ILE A 437 5.05 -6.46 13.25
N TYR A 438 5.55 -5.57 14.11
CA TYR A 438 6.98 -5.28 14.18
C TYR A 438 7.74 -6.16 15.17
N LEU A 439 7.06 -6.85 16.09
CA LEU A 439 7.65 -7.76 17.07
C LEU A 439 8.77 -7.04 17.87
N THR A 440 9.97 -7.58 17.89
CA THR A 440 11.14 -6.96 18.53
C THR A 440 11.64 -5.68 17.83
N LEU A 441 11.17 -5.37 16.62
CA LEU A 441 11.46 -4.09 15.93
C LEU A 441 10.56 -2.93 16.39
N THR A 442 9.49 -3.21 17.13
CA THR A 442 8.52 -2.21 17.62
C THR A 442 9.16 -1.01 18.33
N PRO A 443 10.18 -1.16 19.20
CA PRO A 443 10.84 -0.02 19.83
C PRO A 443 11.50 0.95 18.84
N PHE A 444 11.93 0.48 17.65
CA PHE A 444 12.51 1.35 16.63
C PHE A 444 11.46 2.23 15.94
N LEU A 445 10.20 1.78 15.83
CA LEU A 445 9.11 2.63 15.36
C LEU A 445 8.88 3.80 16.33
N PHE A 446 8.79 3.51 17.63
CA PHE A 446 8.65 4.53 18.69
C PHE A 446 9.90 5.43 18.80
N TYR A 447 11.10 4.89 18.56
CA TYR A 447 12.32 5.68 18.49
C TYR A 447 12.32 6.61 17.26
N GLY A 448 11.74 6.18 16.13
CA GLY A 448 11.44 7.05 14.98
C GLY A 448 10.54 8.23 15.35
N TYR A 449 9.46 7.98 16.10
CA TYR A 449 8.55 9.01 16.62
C TYR A 449 9.32 10.01 17.48
N TYR A 450 10.13 9.50 18.40
CA TYR A 450 10.97 10.29 19.29
C TYR A 450 12.03 11.14 18.56
N ILE A 451 12.68 10.62 17.51
CA ILE A 451 13.64 11.38 16.71
C ILE A 451 12.95 12.59 16.06
N ILE A 452 11.80 12.37 15.41
CA ILE A 452 11.07 13.45 14.71
C ILE A 452 10.57 14.49 15.73
N TYR A 453 9.99 14.05 16.84
CA TYR A 453 9.55 14.92 17.93
C TYR A 453 10.70 15.75 18.53
N ASN A 454 11.84 15.13 18.84
CA ASN A 454 13.01 15.84 19.35
C ASN A 454 13.62 16.81 18.34
N ASN A 455 13.62 16.48 17.04
CA ASN A 455 14.12 17.40 16.02
C ASN A 455 13.22 18.64 15.90
N ILE A 456 11.91 18.50 16.13
CA ILE A 456 10.97 19.62 16.24
C ILE A 456 11.24 20.43 17.52
N LEU A 457 11.32 19.80 18.69
CA LEU A 457 11.59 20.49 19.97
C LEU A 457 12.94 21.21 19.99
N ASN A 458 14.00 20.58 19.47
CA ASN A 458 15.32 21.20 19.43
C ASN A 458 15.30 22.45 18.52
N LYS A 459 14.65 22.39 17.36
CA LYS A 459 14.53 23.56 16.46
C LYS A 459 13.63 24.66 17.04
N MET A 460 12.63 24.34 17.88
CA MET A 460 11.86 25.34 18.64
C MET A 460 12.77 26.17 19.57
N LYS A 461 13.77 25.53 20.20
CA LYS A 461 14.65 26.17 21.19
C LYS A 461 15.58 27.24 20.58
N TYR A 462 15.92 27.14 19.29
CA TYR A 462 16.89 28.03 18.64
C TYR A 462 16.28 29.28 17.97
N LYS A 463 14.94 29.44 17.94
CA LYS A 463 14.20 30.63 17.47
C LYS A 463 14.50 31.16 16.04
N THR A 464 15.39 30.53 15.28
CA THR A 464 15.93 31.05 14.00
C THR A 464 15.11 30.73 12.75
N ILE A 465 14.15 29.80 12.82
CA ILE A 465 13.26 29.43 11.70
C ILE A 465 11.84 29.20 12.23
N ASN A 466 10.84 29.68 11.49
CA ASN A 466 9.43 29.41 11.78
C ASN A 466 9.15 27.89 11.68
N ILE A 467 8.98 27.22 12.83
CA ILE A 467 9.02 25.75 12.96
C ILE A 467 8.04 25.04 12.02
N TYR A 468 6.85 25.63 11.85
CA TYR A 468 5.77 25.09 11.03
C TYR A 468 6.17 25.09 9.56
N MET A 469 6.94 26.07 9.10
CA MET A 469 7.47 26.11 7.72
C MET A 469 8.50 25.02 7.48
N TYR A 470 9.30 24.67 8.50
CA TYR A 470 10.25 23.56 8.36
C TYR A 470 9.55 22.20 8.27
N ILE A 471 8.53 21.96 9.10
CA ILE A 471 7.71 20.74 9.04
C ILE A 471 6.94 20.66 7.71
N LEU A 472 6.29 21.76 7.29
CA LEU A 472 5.50 21.82 6.05
C LEU A 472 6.34 21.71 4.77
N LYS A 473 7.67 21.84 4.84
CA LYS A 473 8.59 21.54 3.73
C LYS A 473 9.00 20.05 3.65
N ARG A 474 8.78 19.25 4.71
CA ARG A 474 9.16 17.84 4.80
C ARG A 474 7.94 16.93 4.59
N ILE A 475 7.63 16.55 3.35
CA ILE A 475 6.45 15.69 3.07
C ILE A 475 6.52 14.33 3.79
N ASP A 476 7.71 13.74 3.95
CA ASP A 476 7.90 12.50 4.71
C ASP A 476 7.46 12.62 6.18
N TRP A 477 7.68 13.77 6.82
CA TRP A 477 7.23 14.04 8.19
C TRP A 477 5.72 14.31 8.25
N ILE A 478 5.15 14.91 7.20
CA ILE A 478 3.70 15.12 7.07
C ILE A 478 2.99 13.76 6.92
N VAL A 479 3.46 12.92 6.00
CA VAL A 479 2.94 11.55 5.79
C VAL A 479 3.02 10.74 7.08
N TYR A 480 4.07 10.93 7.87
CA TYR A 480 4.18 10.28 9.18
C TYR A 480 3.10 10.71 10.18
N LEU A 481 2.95 12.02 10.38
CA LEU A 481 1.99 12.60 11.30
C LEU A 481 0.56 12.21 10.90
N VAL A 482 0.27 12.22 9.60
CA VAL A 482 -1.02 11.82 9.04
C VAL A 482 -1.25 10.31 9.16
N THR A 483 -0.22 9.47 8.97
CA THR A 483 -0.30 8.01 9.23
C THR A 483 -0.63 7.72 10.70
N HIS A 484 -0.05 8.49 11.64
CA HIS A 484 -0.35 8.35 13.06
C HIS A 484 -1.77 8.81 13.39
N LEU A 485 -2.22 9.91 12.78
CA LEU A 485 -3.57 10.45 12.94
C LEU A 485 -4.63 9.48 12.39
N GLU A 486 -4.35 8.79 11.29
CA GLU A 486 -5.19 7.70 10.75
C GLU A 486 -5.34 6.56 11.77
N ILE A 487 -4.23 6.04 12.32
CA ILE A 487 -4.25 4.96 13.32
C ILE A 487 -4.99 5.40 14.60
N LEU A 488 -4.87 6.66 14.99
CA LEU A 488 -5.62 7.26 16.10
C LEU A 488 -7.12 7.39 15.77
N SER A 489 -7.48 7.77 14.54
CA SER A 489 -8.88 7.81 14.07
C SER A 489 -9.53 6.42 14.10
N LEU A 490 -8.85 5.42 13.54
CA LEU A 490 -9.25 4.01 13.59
C LEU A 490 -9.43 3.50 15.03
N SER A 491 -8.70 4.05 16.00
CA SER A 491 -8.81 3.70 17.41
C SER A 491 -10.14 4.11 18.06
N PHE A 492 -10.96 4.95 17.42
CA PHE A 492 -12.32 5.27 17.87
C PHE A 492 -13.40 4.27 17.41
N SER A 493 -13.14 3.45 16.38
CA SER A 493 -14.09 2.40 15.97
C SER A 493 -14.28 1.37 17.08
N LYS A 494 -15.51 0.87 17.28
CA LYS A 494 -15.81 -0.21 18.25
C LYS A 494 -15.17 -1.53 17.82
N HIS A 495 -15.37 -1.89 16.54
CA HIS A 495 -14.75 -3.06 15.91
C HIS A 495 -13.40 -2.69 15.30
N LYS A 496 -12.40 -3.57 15.42
CA LYS A 496 -11.00 -3.32 15.02
C LYS A 496 -10.33 -4.60 14.57
N GLU A 497 -9.42 -4.51 13.61
CA GLU A 497 -8.74 -5.66 13.04
C GLU A 497 -7.30 -5.32 12.66
N HIS A 498 -6.41 -6.31 12.66
CA HIS A 498 -5.01 -6.12 12.24
C HIS A 498 -4.90 -5.68 10.77
N LYS A 499 -5.82 -6.15 9.90
CA LYS A 499 -5.77 -5.88 8.47
C LYS A 499 -5.96 -4.39 8.12
N ILE A 500 -6.70 -3.64 8.93
CA ILE A 500 -7.04 -2.23 8.65
C ILE A 500 -5.78 -1.32 8.56
N VAL A 501 -4.65 -1.73 9.14
CA VAL A 501 -3.38 -0.98 9.06
C VAL A 501 -2.56 -1.29 7.80
N ILE A 502 -2.90 -2.32 7.00
CA ILE A 502 -2.07 -2.82 5.88
C ILE A 502 -1.70 -1.70 4.89
N GLY A 503 -2.66 -0.86 4.50
CA GLY A 503 -2.46 0.27 3.59
C GLY A 503 -1.44 1.33 4.04
N TYR A 504 -0.96 1.25 5.29
CA TYR A 504 -0.04 2.19 5.93
C TYR A 504 1.25 1.55 6.43
N ILE A 505 1.36 0.22 6.42
CA ILE A 505 2.59 -0.51 6.83
C ILE A 505 3.83 -0.03 6.06
N PRO A 506 3.79 0.24 4.73
CA PRO A 506 4.97 0.72 4.04
C PRO A 506 5.50 2.03 4.63
N PHE A 507 4.62 2.99 4.91
CA PHE A 507 5.02 4.25 5.55
C PHE A 507 5.60 4.00 6.94
N LEU A 508 4.90 3.27 7.82
CA LEU A 508 5.42 2.89 9.15
C LEU A 508 6.81 2.23 9.07
N THR A 509 7.03 1.39 8.08
CA THR A 509 8.29 0.64 7.88
C THR A 509 9.43 1.52 7.36
N ILE A 510 9.14 2.59 6.63
CA ILE A 510 10.13 3.64 6.30
C ILE A 510 10.72 4.22 7.59
N PHE A 511 9.91 4.49 8.61
CA PHE A 511 10.38 5.05 9.88
C PHE A 511 11.17 4.04 10.72
N VAL A 512 10.79 2.76 10.72
CA VAL A 512 11.58 1.67 11.34
C VAL A 512 12.96 1.57 10.69
N GLY A 513 13.03 1.54 9.35
CA GLY A 513 14.29 1.50 8.61
C GLY A 513 15.16 2.74 8.81
N TYR A 514 14.54 3.93 8.87
CA TYR A 514 15.22 5.19 9.20
C TYR A 514 15.83 5.17 10.60
N ALA A 515 15.07 4.75 11.61
CA ALA A 515 15.54 4.63 12.99
C ALA A 515 16.72 3.66 13.12
N LEU A 516 16.64 2.50 12.48
CA LEU A 516 17.74 1.52 12.41
C LEU A 516 18.99 2.09 11.70
N TYR A 517 18.82 2.84 10.61
CA TYR A 517 19.92 3.49 9.90
C TYR A 517 20.61 4.55 10.77
N ILE A 518 19.88 5.38 11.51
CA ILE A 518 20.44 6.35 12.45
C ILE A 518 21.28 5.65 13.54
N ILE A 519 20.79 4.54 14.09
CA ILE A 519 21.54 3.72 15.06
C ILE A 519 22.82 3.13 14.43
N LYS A 520 22.76 2.64 13.19
CA LYS A 520 23.93 2.17 12.41
C LYS A 520 24.97 3.29 12.20
N LEU A 521 24.54 4.53 11.91
CA LEU A 521 25.44 5.67 11.78
C LEU A 521 26.13 6.02 13.11
N HIS A 522 25.39 6.04 14.23
CA HIS A 522 25.99 6.22 15.55
C HIS A 522 27.07 5.16 15.82
N TYR A 523 26.77 3.87 15.57
CA TYR A 523 27.73 2.77 15.71
C TYR A 523 29.02 3.00 14.89
N LYS A 524 28.89 3.31 13.59
CA LYS A 524 30.04 3.55 12.69
C LYS A 524 30.91 4.71 13.18
N LYS A 525 30.29 5.80 13.66
CA LYS A 525 30.97 6.98 14.23
C LYS A 525 31.71 6.70 15.55
N TYR A 526 31.22 5.76 16.36
CA TYR A 526 31.89 5.36 17.61
C TYR A 526 33.08 4.40 17.39
N ASN A 527 33.00 3.50 16.41
CA ASN A 527 34.11 2.57 16.12
C ASN A 527 35.20 3.19 15.23
N GLY A 528 34.85 4.10 14.31
CA GLY A 528 35.81 4.76 13.42
C GLY A 528 36.86 5.64 14.13
N LYS A 529 36.66 5.98 15.40
CA LYS A 529 37.62 6.78 16.21
C LYS A 529 38.84 6.02 16.72
N ASN A 530 38.96 4.71 16.46
CA ASN A 530 40.17 3.94 16.77
C ASN A 530 41.18 3.89 15.61
N GLY A 531 40.90 4.55 14.46
CA GLY A 531 41.78 4.57 13.29
C GLY A 531 42.45 5.93 13.07
N LYS A 532 43.71 6.04 13.49
CA LYS A 532 44.65 7.18 13.31
C LYS A 532 44.32 8.48 14.05
N ASN A 533 45.26 8.87 14.92
CA ASN A 533 45.40 10.21 15.46
C ASN A 533 45.53 11.24 14.33
N ILE A 534 44.86 12.39 14.48
CA ILE A 534 45.40 13.75 14.27
C ILE A 534 44.29 14.76 14.67
N TYR A 535 44.71 15.84 15.33
CA TYR A 535 43.93 16.88 16.02
C TYR A 535 43.15 16.49 17.30
N ASN A 536 43.68 17.02 18.40
CA ASN A 536 43.19 16.94 19.76
C ASN A 536 41.90 17.74 19.99
N ASN A 537 41.26 17.44 21.13
CA ASN A 537 40.36 18.30 21.89
C ASN A 537 39.23 19.01 21.11
N ASN A 538 38.03 18.43 21.21
CA ASN A 538 36.98 19.10 21.98
C ASN A 538 35.91 18.11 22.45
N LYS A 539 35.57 18.17 23.75
CA LYS A 539 34.44 17.44 24.33
C LYS A 539 33.15 18.05 23.78
N ILE A 540 32.45 17.34 22.91
CA ILE A 540 31.10 17.71 22.48
C ILE A 540 30.12 16.82 23.25
N GLN A 541 29.41 17.43 24.19
CA GLN A 541 28.53 16.78 25.16
C GLN A 541 27.07 16.89 24.67
N TYR A 542 26.50 15.78 24.21
CA TYR A 542 25.08 15.68 23.86
C TYR A 542 24.47 14.45 24.54
N GLY A 543 23.46 14.67 25.39
CA GLY A 543 22.67 13.62 26.04
C GLY A 543 23.34 12.97 27.26
N ASN A 544 22.69 13.06 28.43
CA ASN A 544 23.17 12.47 29.68
C ASN A 544 22.94 10.94 29.72
N ILE A 545 23.76 10.16 29.03
CA ILE A 545 23.90 8.71 29.27
C ILE A 545 25.38 8.31 29.31
N THR A 546 25.95 8.26 30.51
CA THR A 546 27.34 7.86 30.77
C THR A 546 27.48 6.32 30.85
N ILE A 547 27.46 5.64 29.71
CA ILE A 547 27.67 4.18 29.65
C ILE A 547 29.12 3.84 30.05
N LYS A 548 29.30 3.18 31.21
CA LYS A 548 30.61 2.73 31.72
C LYS A 548 31.33 1.83 30.71
N ARG A 549 32.66 2.00 30.61
CA ARG A 549 33.56 1.42 29.57
C ARG A 549 33.47 -0.12 29.41
N ARG A 550 33.09 -0.85 30.46
CA ARG A 550 32.92 -2.32 30.47
C ARG A 550 31.55 -2.80 29.95
N ASN A 551 30.49 -1.99 30.09
CA ASN A 551 29.16 -2.29 29.51
C ASN A 551 29.10 -2.02 28.00
N LYS A 552 30.12 -1.35 27.45
CA LYS A 552 30.19 -0.91 26.06
C LYS A 552 30.20 -2.10 25.07
N TYR A 553 31.01 -3.12 25.29
CA TYR A 553 31.07 -4.29 24.41
C TYR A 553 29.82 -5.16 24.50
N ILE A 554 29.24 -5.29 25.69
CA ILE A 554 27.98 -6.03 25.91
C ILE A 554 26.84 -5.37 25.14
N PHE A 555 26.70 -4.04 25.22
CA PHE A 555 25.69 -3.28 24.46
C PHE A 555 25.89 -3.35 22.93
N LEU A 556 27.14 -3.39 22.45
CA LEU A 556 27.46 -3.44 21.02
C LEU A 556 27.22 -4.83 20.42
N ILE A 557 27.59 -5.90 21.12
CA ILE A 557 27.28 -7.27 20.71
C ILE A 557 25.76 -7.50 20.79
N SER A 558 25.10 -7.09 21.87
CA SER A 558 23.65 -7.23 22.01
C SER A 558 22.89 -6.46 20.94
N SER A 559 23.29 -5.24 20.55
CA SER A 559 22.57 -4.46 19.53
C SER A 559 22.56 -5.13 18.15
N SER A 560 23.70 -5.64 17.66
CA SER A 560 23.73 -6.36 16.37
C SER A 560 23.16 -7.76 16.47
N LEU A 561 23.32 -8.47 17.60
CA LEU A 561 22.70 -9.77 17.80
C LEU A 561 21.16 -9.64 17.85
N PHE A 562 20.64 -8.60 18.52
CA PHE A 562 19.22 -8.29 18.63
C PHE A 562 18.58 -7.95 17.29
N THR A 563 19.23 -7.17 16.42
CA THR A 563 18.71 -6.96 15.05
C THR A 563 18.62 -8.28 14.29
N ASN A 564 19.62 -9.17 14.42
CA ASN A 564 19.63 -10.44 13.69
C ASN A 564 18.54 -11.38 14.19
N ILE A 565 18.37 -11.48 15.51
CA ILE A 565 17.27 -12.23 16.15
C ILE A 565 15.92 -11.65 15.71
N SER A 566 15.80 -10.33 15.56
CA SER A 566 14.58 -9.68 15.10
C SER A 566 14.22 -10.05 13.66
N PHE A 567 15.18 -10.02 12.73
CA PHE A 567 14.95 -10.46 11.34
C PHE A 567 14.74 -11.98 11.23
N LEU A 568 15.41 -12.78 12.06
CA LEU A 568 15.15 -14.23 12.14
C LEU A 568 13.73 -14.51 12.63
N LEU A 569 13.26 -13.79 13.65
CA LEU A 569 11.90 -13.92 14.17
C LEU A 569 10.85 -13.50 13.12
N GLN A 570 11.07 -12.39 12.42
CA GLN A 570 10.24 -11.97 11.29
C GLN A 570 10.20 -13.05 10.20
N PHE A 571 11.33 -13.66 9.84
CA PHE A 571 11.40 -14.76 8.88
C PHE A 571 10.67 -16.03 9.36
N LEU A 572 10.81 -16.42 10.64
CA LEU A 572 10.06 -17.53 11.23
C LEU A 572 8.55 -17.27 11.20
N CYS A 573 8.11 -16.03 11.45
CA CYS A 573 6.71 -15.63 11.27
C CYS A 573 6.26 -15.72 9.80
N ILE A 574 7.08 -15.33 8.83
CA ILE A 574 6.78 -15.55 7.40
C ILE A 574 6.52 -17.04 7.13
N LEU A 575 7.43 -17.93 7.54
CA LEU A 575 7.27 -19.37 7.33
C LEU A 575 6.01 -19.92 8.00
N PHE A 576 5.79 -19.60 9.28
CA PHE A 576 4.66 -20.11 10.05
C PHE A 576 3.31 -19.61 9.50
N PHE A 577 3.18 -18.31 9.25
CA PHE A 577 1.91 -17.74 8.81
C PHE A 577 1.60 -18.06 7.34
N CYS A 578 2.60 -18.10 6.44
CA CYS A 578 2.34 -18.43 5.03
C CYS A 578 2.07 -19.91 4.76
N LEU A 579 2.60 -20.84 5.59
CA LEU A 579 2.58 -22.28 5.33
C LEU A 579 1.75 -23.13 6.31
N ILE A 580 1.55 -22.66 7.55
CA ILE A 580 0.99 -23.48 8.64
C ILE A 580 -0.31 -22.89 9.20
N HIS A 581 -0.29 -21.62 9.61
CA HIS A 581 -1.41 -21.00 10.32
C HIS A 581 -2.64 -20.81 9.42
N ASN A 582 -3.78 -21.31 9.86
CA ASN A 582 -5.08 -21.20 9.20
C ASN A 582 -5.07 -21.78 7.77
N ARG A 583 -4.37 -22.91 7.54
CA ARG A 583 -4.27 -23.56 6.22
C ARG A 583 -5.50 -24.39 5.83
N SER A 584 -6.26 -24.88 6.80
CA SER A 584 -7.32 -25.86 6.54
C SER A 584 -8.40 -25.39 5.57
N PRO A 585 -8.82 -24.10 5.48
CA PRO A 585 -9.87 -23.73 4.57
C PRO A 585 -9.49 -23.85 3.08
N GLU A 586 -8.24 -23.51 2.72
CA GLU A 586 -7.73 -23.76 1.36
C GLU A 586 -7.63 -25.26 1.06
N HIS A 587 -7.26 -26.09 2.05
CA HIS A 587 -7.24 -27.55 1.90
C HIS A 587 -8.64 -28.15 1.70
N VAL A 588 -9.66 -27.69 2.44
CA VAL A 588 -11.04 -28.15 2.27
C VAL A 588 -11.61 -27.70 0.92
N ALA A 589 -11.40 -26.45 0.53
CA ALA A 589 -11.80 -25.97 -0.80
C ALA A 589 -11.09 -26.76 -1.92
N SER A 590 -9.80 -27.07 -1.75
CA SER A 590 -9.07 -27.89 -2.72
C SER A 590 -9.50 -29.36 -2.75
N TYR A 591 -9.99 -29.92 -1.64
CA TYR A 591 -10.57 -31.26 -1.62
C TYR A 591 -11.83 -31.31 -2.49
N PHE A 592 -12.79 -30.40 -2.27
CA PHE A 592 -14.02 -30.37 -3.07
C PHE A 592 -13.78 -29.99 -4.53
N ARG A 593 -12.87 -29.04 -4.80
CA ARG A 593 -12.44 -28.73 -6.18
C ARG A 593 -11.98 -29.97 -6.94
N ASN A 594 -11.20 -30.84 -6.29
CA ASN A 594 -10.57 -32.00 -6.91
C ASN A 594 -11.38 -33.30 -6.72
N LEU A 595 -12.62 -33.24 -6.21
CA LEU A 595 -13.43 -34.42 -5.91
C LEU A 595 -13.85 -35.15 -7.20
N GLU A 596 -13.65 -36.46 -7.28
CA GLU A 596 -14.13 -37.24 -8.42
C GLU A 596 -15.63 -37.54 -8.28
N THR A 597 -16.41 -37.10 -9.27
CA THR A 597 -17.88 -37.13 -9.26
C THR A 597 -18.40 -37.45 -10.66
N LYS A 598 -19.62 -38.01 -10.75
CA LYS A 598 -20.32 -38.17 -12.04
C LYS A 598 -21.20 -36.98 -12.39
N ASP A 599 -21.71 -36.31 -11.36
CA ASP A 599 -22.57 -35.13 -11.46
C ASP A 599 -22.43 -34.31 -10.17
N ASP A 600 -22.11 -33.03 -10.31
CA ASP A 600 -21.91 -32.10 -9.19
C ASP A 600 -23.24 -31.62 -8.60
N GLN A 601 -24.32 -31.56 -9.40
CA GLN A 601 -25.63 -31.06 -8.96
C GLN A 601 -26.31 -31.99 -7.96
N ASN A 602 -25.87 -33.25 -7.87
CA ASN A 602 -26.35 -34.23 -6.91
C ASN A 602 -25.59 -34.21 -5.56
N ILE A 603 -24.57 -33.35 -5.41
CA ILE A 603 -23.73 -33.30 -4.21
C ILE A 603 -24.10 -32.09 -3.35
N TYR A 604 -24.53 -32.40 -2.14
CA TYR A 604 -24.93 -31.43 -1.13
C TYR A 604 -23.85 -31.33 -0.06
N ILE A 605 -23.23 -30.16 0.06
CA ILE A 605 -22.16 -29.87 1.03
C ILE A 605 -22.73 -28.90 2.06
N PHE A 606 -22.66 -29.23 3.35
CA PHE A 606 -23.08 -28.33 4.42
C PHE A 606 -21.89 -27.97 5.32
N ILE A 607 -21.60 -26.69 5.44
CA ILE A 607 -20.52 -26.13 6.26
C ILE A 607 -21.14 -25.52 7.51
N THR A 608 -20.72 -25.96 8.69
CA THR A 608 -21.41 -25.60 9.94
C THR A 608 -21.17 -24.17 10.37
N ASN A 609 -20.03 -23.56 9.99
CA ASN A 609 -19.71 -22.17 10.27
C ASN A 609 -19.84 -21.26 9.05
N CYS A 610 -20.34 -20.05 9.28
CA CYS A 610 -20.41 -19.02 8.24
C CYS A 610 -19.00 -18.58 7.81
N TYR A 611 -18.84 -18.30 6.51
CA TYR A 611 -17.62 -17.75 5.92
C TYR A 611 -16.31 -18.48 6.31
N ASP A 612 -16.39 -19.74 6.76
CA ASP A 612 -15.25 -20.48 7.28
C ASP A 612 -14.30 -20.96 6.15
N ILE A 613 -14.87 -21.27 4.98
CA ILE A 613 -14.18 -21.79 3.81
C ILE A 613 -14.62 -21.01 2.56
N PRO A 614 -13.70 -20.60 1.66
CA PRO A 614 -14.06 -19.93 0.43
C PRO A 614 -14.86 -20.86 -0.51
N LEU A 615 -15.88 -20.32 -1.16
CA LEU A 615 -16.87 -21.08 -1.93
C LEU A 615 -16.50 -21.16 -3.42
N TYR A 616 -17.36 -20.69 -4.31
CA TYR A 616 -17.28 -20.97 -5.75
C TYR A 616 -16.13 -20.22 -6.43
N SER A 617 -15.64 -19.12 -5.86
CA SER A 617 -14.39 -18.47 -6.29
C SER A 617 -13.13 -19.35 -6.14
N HIS A 618 -13.15 -20.35 -5.26
CA HIS A 618 -12.01 -21.25 -5.00
C HIS A 618 -12.28 -22.70 -5.42
N ILE A 619 -13.54 -23.14 -5.36
CA ILE A 619 -13.97 -24.48 -5.75
C ILE A 619 -14.31 -24.54 -7.25
N HIS A 620 -14.99 -23.52 -7.77
CA HIS A 620 -15.48 -23.39 -9.16
C HIS A 620 -16.20 -24.62 -9.71
N ARG A 621 -17.16 -25.16 -8.96
CA ARG A 621 -17.98 -26.33 -9.35
C ARG A 621 -19.41 -26.17 -8.91
N LYS A 622 -20.36 -26.75 -9.66
CA LYS A 622 -21.81 -26.62 -9.42
C LYS A 622 -22.33 -27.57 -8.33
N PHE A 623 -21.66 -27.60 -7.17
CA PHE A 623 -22.19 -28.27 -5.98
C PHE A 623 -23.29 -27.45 -5.33
N ASN A 624 -24.20 -28.12 -4.61
CA ASN A 624 -25.17 -27.45 -3.74
C ASN A 624 -24.51 -27.17 -2.37
N ILE A 625 -24.01 -25.95 -2.15
CA ILE A 625 -23.28 -25.61 -0.92
C ILE A 625 -24.16 -24.80 0.04
N GLY A 626 -24.25 -25.25 1.29
CA GLY A 626 -25.01 -24.63 2.37
C GLY A 626 -24.12 -24.25 3.56
N PHE A 627 -24.45 -23.18 4.28
CA PHE A 627 -23.76 -22.80 5.51
C PHE A 627 -24.62 -21.89 6.40
N LEU A 628 -24.43 -21.93 7.72
CA LEU A 628 -25.22 -21.11 8.65
C LEU A 628 -24.99 -19.61 8.46
N ASP A 629 -26.06 -18.82 8.45
CA ASP A 629 -25.96 -17.37 8.27
C ASP A 629 -25.45 -16.66 9.53
N CYS A 630 -24.62 -15.64 9.32
CA CYS A 630 -24.10 -14.76 10.35
C CYS A 630 -24.23 -13.27 10.00
N SER A 631 -25.14 -12.94 9.07
CA SER A 631 -25.60 -11.57 8.82
C SER A 631 -25.99 -10.87 10.14
N PRO A 632 -25.72 -9.56 10.29
CA PRO A 632 -26.09 -8.81 11.49
C PRO A 632 -27.61 -8.65 11.57
N TYR A 633 -28.14 -8.69 12.79
CA TYR A 633 -29.56 -8.53 13.07
C TYR A 633 -29.79 -7.34 14.02
N ASP A 634 -31.04 -6.86 14.10
CA ASP A 634 -31.40 -5.81 15.05
C ASP A 634 -31.54 -6.39 16.46
N THR A 635 -30.70 -5.93 17.39
CA THR A 635 -30.64 -6.44 18.77
C THR A 635 -31.79 -5.95 19.66
N SER A 636 -32.75 -5.19 19.13
CA SER A 636 -33.82 -4.56 19.93
C SER A 636 -35.05 -5.43 20.22
N ASN A 637 -35.24 -6.58 19.54
CA ASN A 637 -36.41 -7.46 19.71
C ASN A 637 -36.03 -8.96 19.73
N ASP A 638 -36.81 -9.76 20.48
CA ASP A 638 -37.03 -11.23 20.49
C ASP A 638 -35.98 -12.24 19.95
N GLU A 639 -35.96 -13.44 20.54
CA GLU A 639 -35.20 -14.60 20.01
C GLU A 639 -35.47 -14.88 18.53
N ALA A 640 -36.67 -14.53 18.06
CA ALA A 640 -37.11 -14.64 16.66
C ALA A 640 -36.38 -13.71 15.68
N THR A 641 -35.47 -12.82 16.13
CA THR A 641 -34.63 -11.96 15.27
C THR A 641 -33.19 -12.45 15.12
N LYS A 642 -32.68 -13.28 16.06
CA LYS A 642 -31.31 -13.82 16.04
C LYS A 642 -31.06 -14.56 14.72
N ASN A 643 -29.85 -14.54 14.18
CA ASN A 643 -29.53 -15.31 12.98
C ASN A 643 -29.44 -16.82 13.24
N TRP A 644 -29.45 -17.61 12.15
CA TRP A 644 -29.49 -19.07 12.22
C TRP A 644 -28.29 -19.68 12.95
N ARG A 645 -27.09 -19.10 12.83
CA ARG A 645 -25.93 -19.55 13.60
C ARG A 645 -26.20 -19.44 15.11
N ASN A 646 -26.58 -18.27 15.58
CA ASN A 646 -26.83 -18.04 17.00
C ASN A 646 -27.97 -18.92 17.54
N ARG A 647 -29.11 -19.00 16.84
CA ARG A 647 -30.25 -19.84 17.29
C ARG A 647 -29.87 -21.31 17.49
N ILE A 648 -29.07 -21.84 16.57
CA ILE A 648 -28.67 -23.25 16.57
C ILE A 648 -27.69 -23.51 17.73
N TYR A 649 -26.78 -22.60 18.03
CA TYR A 649 -25.80 -22.81 19.11
C TYR A 649 -26.27 -22.39 20.52
N GLU A 650 -27.26 -21.49 20.63
CA GLU A 650 -27.82 -21.02 21.90
C GLU A 650 -28.97 -21.97 22.37
N ASP A 651 -28.58 -23.07 23.02
CA ASP A 651 -29.39 -24.02 23.82
C ASP A 651 -30.32 -25.03 23.11
N LYS A 652 -30.62 -24.90 21.81
CA LYS A 652 -31.49 -25.87 21.09
C LYS A 652 -30.87 -26.58 19.88
N PHE A 653 -29.54 -26.71 19.83
CA PHE A 653 -28.79 -27.31 18.71
C PHE A 653 -29.40 -28.60 18.17
N LYS A 654 -29.63 -29.60 19.04
CA LYS A 654 -30.13 -30.92 18.62
C LYS A 654 -31.49 -30.82 17.95
N GLU A 655 -32.42 -30.04 18.49
CA GLU A 655 -33.77 -29.93 17.93
C GLU A 655 -33.72 -29.16 16.60
N GLN A 656 -33.14 -27.96 16.62
CA GLN A 656 -33.12 -27.08 15.45
C GLN A 656 -32.32 -27.68 14.28
N PHE A 657 -31.11 -28.19 14.54
CA PHE A 657 -30.23 -28.72 13.49
C PHE A 657 -30.80 -29.98 12.83
N PHE A 658 -31.45 -30.86 13.61
CA PHE A 658 -32.16 -32.01 13.03
C PHE A 658 -33.38 -31.55 12.21
N ASN A 659 -34.16 -30.58 12.69
CA ASN A 659 -35.36 -30.09 11.99
C ASN A 659 -35.05 -29.56 10.58
N ILE A 660 -33.87 -28.95 10.35
CA ILE A 660 -33.44 -28.46 9.02
C ILE A 660 -33.41 -29.59 7.97
N PHE A 661 -33.04 -30.81 8.37
CA PHE A 661 -32.82 -31.94 7.46
C PHE A 661 -33.81 -33.10 7.65
N GLN A 662 -34.94 -32.86 8.32
CA GLN A 662 -35.96 -33.89 8.50
C GLN A 662 -36.67 -34.21 7.17
N GLU A 663 -36.47 -35.44 6.70
CA GLU A 663 -37.41 -36.08 5.79
C GLU A 663 -38.79 -36.17 6.47
N LYS A 664 -39.83 -35.81 5.72
CA LYS A 664 -41.18 -35.52 6.24
C LYS A 664 -41.73 -36.61 7.18
N LYS A 665 -41.72 -36.36 8.49
CA LYS A 665 -42.78 -36.86 9.39
C LYS A 665 -44.06 -36.03 9.17
N ASN A 666 -44.68 -36.17 8.01
CA ASN A 666 -45.97 -35.54 7.70
C ASN A 666 -46.73 -36.36 6.65
N ASN A 667 -46.98 -37.63 6.97
CA ASN A 667 -48.24 -38.26 6.57
C ASN A 667 -49.27 -37.85 7.64
N ASN A 668 -50.32 -37.16 7.22
CA ASN A 668 -51.42 -36.66 8.05
C ASN A 668 -51.07 -35.47 8.98
N HIS A 669 -50.94 -34.27 8.42
CA HIS A 669 -51.70 -33.11 8.92
C HIS A 669 -51.79 -32.03 7.84
N HIS A 670 -53.02 -31.57 7.55
CA HIS A 670 -53.24 -30.36 6.75
C HIS A 670 -52.79 -29.13 7.55
N ILE A 671 -51.56 -28.67 7.29
CA ILE A 671 -51.11 -27.37 7.75
C ILE A 671 -51.74 -26.33 6.82
N ASN A 672 -52.71 -25.56 7.33
CA ASN A 672 -53.26 -24.40 6.65
C ASN A 672 -52.19 -23.30 6.59
N SER A 673 -51.40 -23.31 5.52
CA SER A 673 -50.24 -22.44 5.36
C SER A 673 -50.62 -21.05 4.83
N THR A 674 -50.87 -20.10 5.72
CA THR A 674 -50.73 -18.66 5.41
C THR A 674 -49.29 -18.17 5.53
N TYR A 675 -48.39 -19.00 6.09
CA TYR A 675 -46.93 -18.91 5.94
C TYR A 675 -46.44 -20.21 5.29
N GLY A 676 -46.32 -20.22 3.95
CA GLY A 676 -46.05 -21.44 3.15
C GLY A 676 -44.62 -21.62 2.66
N ASP A 677 -43.74 -20.63 2.86
CA ASP A 677 -42.41 -20.61 2.24
C ASP A 677 -41.33 -21.11 3.21
N THR A 678 -40.96 -22.39 3.13
CA THR A 678 -39.70 -22.90 3.70
C THR A 678 -38.55 -22.66 2.73
N ILE A 679 -37.38 -22.29 3.24
CA ILE A 679 -36.21 -21.94 2.44
C ILE A 679 -35.18 -23.08 2.42
N THR A 680 -34.56 -23.34 1.27
CA THR A 680 -33.60 -24.45 1.12
C THR A 680 -32.20 -24.04 1.63
N PRO A 681 -31.59 -24.73 2.59
CA PRO A 681 -30.30 -24.36 3.20
C PRO A 681 -29.09 -24.52 2.26
N TYR A 682 -29.30 -24.52 0.94
CA TYR A 682 -28.28 -24.73 -0.09
C TYR A 682 -28.35 -23.64 -1.18
N ILE A 683 -27.18 -23.25 -1.68
CA ILE A 683 -27.01 -22.50 -2.91
C ILE A 683 -27.23 -23.47 -4.07
N ILE A 684 -28.37 -23.36 -4.76
CA ILE A 684 -28.68 -24.16 -5.95
C ILE A 684 -28.12 -23.43 -7.19
N PRO A 685 -27.10 -23.97 -7.89
CA PRO A 685 -26.39 -23.22 -8.93
C PRO A 685 -27.23 -22.79 -10.13
N ASP A 686 -28.28 -23.54 -10.48
CA ASP A 686 -29.11 -23.28 -11.66
C ASP A 686 -30.39 -22.49 -11.35
N LYS A 687 -30.44 -21.83 -10.18
CA LYS A 687 -31.52 -20.92 -9.76
C LYS A 687 -30.95 -19.54 -9.41
N SER A 688 -31.62 -18.48 -9.83
CA SER A 688 -31.17 -17.08 -9.67
C SER A 688 -31.08 -16.66 -8.18
N PHE A 689 -29.87 -16.64 -7.64
CA PHE A 689 -29.69 -16.70 -6.19
C PHE A 689 -29.83 -15.36 -5.45
N TYR A 690 -30.77 -15.32 -4.49
CA TYR A 690 -30.67 -14.56 -3.25
C TYR A 690 -30.50 -15.56 -2.10
N TRP A 691 -30.20 -15.10 -0.88
CA TRP A 691 -29.96 -15.94 0.30
C TRP A 691 -30.90 -17.16 0.36
N PHE A 692 -30.30 -18.33 0.19
CA PHE A 692 -30.95 -19.65 0.16
C PHE A 692 -32.06 -19.86 -0.90
N GLY A 693 -31.88 -19.28 -2.07
CA GLY A 693 -32.68 -19.59 -3.27
C GLY A 693 -34.06 -18.94 -3.32
N HIS A 694 -34.33 -17.94 -2.48
CA HIS A 694 -35.63 -17.28 -2.42
C HIS A 694 -35.70 -16.04 -3.33
N HIS A 695 -36.36 -16.16 -4.47
CA HIS A 695 -36.31 -15.19 -5.57
C HIS A 695 -37.07 -13.86 -5.37
N HIS A 696 -37.82 -13.69 -4.27
CA HIS A 696 -38.92 -12.70 -4.23
C HIS A 696 -38.72 -11.46 -3.36
N PHE A 697 -37.64 -11.34 -2.58
CA PHE A 697 -37.48 -10.21 -1.64
C PHE A 697 -36.96 -8.90 -2.23
N ASN A 698 -36.51 -8.87 -3.49
CA ASN A 698 -36.10 -7.63 -4.17
C ASN A 698 -36.30 -7.71 -5.70
N LYS A 699 -37.56 -7.76 -6.17
CA LYS A 699 -37.84 -7.29 -7.53
C LYS A 699 -37.41 -5.82 -7.60
N LYS A 700 -36.56 -5.46 -8.58
CA LYS A 700 -36.17 -4.07 -8.87
C LYS A 700 -37.38 -3.26 -9.36
N ASN A 701 -38.26 -2.88 -8.43
CA ASN A 701 -39.32 -1.93 -8.70
C ASN A 701 -38.70 -0.55 -8.98
N ASN A 702 -39.38 0.25 -9.80
CA ASN A 702 -38.93 1.56 -10.27
C ASN A 702 -38.25 2.39 -9.18
N PHE A 703 -37.01 2.81 -9.44
CA PHE A 703 -36.16 3.73 -8.65
C PHE A 703 -36.89 4.48 -7.54
N GLN A 704 -36.86 3.95 -6.32
CA GLN A 704 -37.52 4.55 -5.16
C GLN A 704 -36.53 5.38 -4.33
N TYR A 705 -36.93 6.59 -3.97
CA TYR A 705 -36.17 7.44 -3.05
C TYR A 705 -36.57 7.10 -1.60
N ILE A 706 -35.77 6.27 -0.93
CA ILE A 706 -35.94 5.98 0.50
C ILE A 706 -34.59 6.22 1.20
N TYR A 707 -34.44 7.40 1.79
CA TYR A 707 -33.35 7.67 2.72
C TYR A 707 -33.85 7.48 4.16
N GLN A 708 -33.52 6.34 4.74
CA GLN A 708 -33.63 6.07 6.18
C GLN A 708 -32.27 5.58 6.69
N ASN A 709 -32.03 5.71 8.00
CA ASN A 709 -30.89 5.07 8.66
C ASN A 709 -30.84 3.58 8.29
N ILE A 710 -29.64 3.00 8.14
CA ILE A 710 -29.43 1.61 7.69
C ILE A 710 -30.34 0.66 8.47
N ASN A 711 -31.42 0.25 7.82
CA ASN A 711 -32.48 -0.48 8.47
C ASN A 711 -32.27 -1.97 8.25
N LEU A 712 -31.69 -2.62 9.26
CA LEU A 712 -31.43 -4.07 9.22
C LEU A 712 -32.72 -4.90 9.13
N SER A 713 -33.91 -4.31 9.31
CA SER A 713 -35.18 -5.03 9.13
C SER A 713 -35.35 -5.64 7.74
N CYS A 714 -34.67 -5.12 6.71
CA CYS A 714 -34.68 -5.75 5.39
C CYS A 714 -33.94 -7.08 5.34
N LEU A 715 -33.08 -7.40 6.32
CA LEU A 715 -32.44 -8.71 6.47
C LEU A 715 -33.31 -9.70 7.27
N ASN A 716 -34.45 -9.27 7.84
CA ASN A 716 -35.29 -10.12 8.71
C ASN A 716 -35.81 -11.40 8.01
N TYR A 717 -35.96 -11.41 6.68
CA TYR A 717 -36.29 -12.63 5.94
C TYR A 717 -35.20 -13.71 6.07
N ARG A 718 -33.93 -13.31 6.29
CA ARG A 718 -32.81 -14.22 6.57
C ARG A 718 -32.90 -14.90 7.94
N PHE A 719 -33.81 -14.43 8.81
CA PHE A 719 -33.91 -14.89 10.19
C PHE A 719 -35.27 -15.53 10.48
N HIS A 720 -36.39 -14.95 10.02
CA HIS A 720 -37.72 -15.49 10.32
C HIS A 720 -38.10 -16.74 9.52
N ILE A 721 -37.55 -16.94 8.32
CA ILE A 721 -38.00 -18.00 7.42
C ILE A 721 -37.30 -19.33 7.77
N PRO A 722 -38.04 -20.41 8.09
CA PRO A 722 -37.44 -21.69 8.48
C PRO A 722 -36.67 -22.35 7.32
N LEU A 723 -35.49 -22.88 7.66
CA LEU A 723 -34.67 -23.66 6.76
C LEU A 723 -35.16 -25.11 6.71
N GLN A 724 -35.37 -25.64 5.50
CA GLN A 724 -35.66 -27.07 5.28
C GLN A 724 -34.99 -27.57 3.99
N GLY A 725 -34.22 -28.65 4.08
CA GLY A 725 -33.45 -29.20 2.96
C GLY A 725 -33.24 -30.71 3.01
N GLN A 726 -32.75 -31.26 1.90
CA GLN A 726 -32.30 -32.65 1.84
C GLN A 726 -31.08 -32.86 2.76
N LEU A 727 -30.95 -34.05 3.37
CA LEU A 727 -29.77 -34.43 4.14
C LEU A 727 -28.47 -34.33 3.30
N PRO A 728 -27.42 -33.63 3.77
CA PRO A 728 -26.22 -33.40 2.98
C PRO A 728 -25.46 -34.68 2.63
N THR A 729 -24.78 -34.68 1.48
CA THR A 729 -23.79 -35.71 1.11
C THR A 729 -22.54 -35.57 1.98
N TYR A 730 -22.10 -34.33 2.21
CA TYR A 730 -20.92 -34.00 3.01
C TYR A 730 -21.22 -32.96 4.09
N ILE A 731 -20.70 -33.17 5.29
CA ILE A 731 -20.69 -32.18 6.38
C ILE A 731 -19.26 -31.77 6.65
N VAL A 732 -19.03 -30.45 6.67
CA VAL A 732 -17.76 -29.84 7.04
C VAL A 732 -17.92 -29.13 8.37
N THR A 733 -17.03 -29.42 9.32
CA THR A 733 -17.07 -28.82 10.65
C THR A 733 -15.69 -28.65 11.27
N THR A 734 -15.59 -27.86 12.34
CA THR A 734 -14.34 -27.61 13.07
C THR A 734 -14.29 -28.41 14.37
N THR A 735 -13.11 -28.50 15.01
CA THR A 735 -12.95 -29.08 16.36
C THR A 735 -13.86 -28.42 17.41
N ILE A 736 -14.23 -27.15 17.21
CA ILE A 736 -15.09 -26.39 18.13
C ILE A 736 -16.52 -26.93 18.06
N GLU A 737 -17.09 -27.06 16.87
CA GLU A 737 -18.50 -27.44 16.68
C GLU A 737 -18.74 -28.96 16.64
N LEU A 738 -17.67 -29.77 16.55
CA LEU A 738 -17.75 -31.22 16.44
C LEU A 738 -18.49 -31.89 17.62
N THR A 739 -18.37 -31.31 18.82
CA THR A 739 -19.05 -31.78 20.04
C THR A 739 -20.57 -31.74 19.90
N HIS A 740 -21.13 -30.68 19.30
CA HIS A 740 -22.56 -30.51 19.08
C HIS A 740 -23.09 -31.48 18.00
N LEU A 741 -22.27 -31.80 17.00
CA LEU A 741 -22.65 -32.61 15.84
C LEU A 741 -22.56 -34.13 16.03
N GLN A 742 -21.83 -34.61 17.05
CA GLN A 742 -21.51 -36.03 17.20
C GLN A 742 -22.74 -36.96 17.13
N LEU A 743 -23.87 -36.53 17.71
CA LEU A 743 -25.13 -37.29 17.68
C LEU A 743 -25.81 -37.27 16.29
N PHE A 744 -25.72 -36.16 15.55
CA PHE A 744 -26.26 -36.08 14.19
C PHE A 744 -25.46 -36.98 13.24
N LEU A 745 -24.13 -36.92 13.35
CA LEU A 745 -23.22 -37.70 12.52
C LEU A 745 -23.43 -39.21 12.73
N SER A 746 -23.62 -39.68 13.96
CA SER A 746 -23.91 -41.09 14.23
C SER A 746 -25.32 -41.51 13.78
N THR A 747 -26.34 -40.68 14.00
CA THR A 747 -27.73 -41.00 13.63
C THR A 747 -27.91 -41.21 12.13
N TYR A 748 -27.20 -40.43 11.30
CA TYR A 748 -27.32 -40.47 9.84
C TYR A 748 -26.11 -41.15 9.13
N ASN A 749 -25.34 -41.99 9.85
CA ASN A 749 -24.23 -42.79 9.31
C ASN A 749 -23.18 -41.98 8.53
N TYR A 750 -22.79 -40.83 9.07
CA TYR A 750 -21.67 -40.04 8.54
C TYR A 750 -20.34 -40.60 9.04
N LYS A 751 -19.42 -40.88 8.12
CA LYS A 751 -18.06 -41.35 8.42
C LYS A 751 -17.04 -40.26 8.05
N LEU A 752 -15.93 -40.23 8.77
CA LEU A 752 -14.83 -39.32 8.49
C LEU A 752 -14.15 -39.74 7.19
N GLU A 753 -14.19 -38.88 6.17
CA GLU A 753 -13.71 -39.19 4.82
C GLU A 753 -12.20 -38.95 4.67
N THR A 754 -11.65 -37.96 5.37
CA THR A 754 -10.24 -37.57 5.30
C THR A 754 -9.61 -37.44 6.68
N LYS A 755 -8.26 -37.52 6.75
CA LYS A 755 -7.55 -37.04 7.94
C LYS A 755 -7.91 -35.56 8.20
N PRO A 756 -8.10 -35.13 9.45
CA PRO A 756 -8.49 -33.76 9.76
C PRO A 756 -7.40 -32.76 9.40
N PHE A 757 -7.80 -31.65 8.78
CA PHE A 757 -6.86 -30.61 8.33
C PHE A 757 -6.59 -29.63 9.47
N PHE A 758 -5.34 -29.54 9.93
CA PHE A 758 -4.94 -28.57 10.95
C PHE A 758 -5.19 -27.13 10.46
N SER A 759 -5.80 -26.32 11.31
CA SER A 759 -6.10 -24.92 11.08
C SER A 759 -5.14 -24.02 11.87
N TYR A 760 -5.43 -23.77 13.15
CA TYR A 760 -4.69 -22.85 14.02
C TYR A 760 -4.68 -23.35 15.46
N PHE A 761 -3.95 -22.66 16.34
CA PHE A 761 -3.97 -22.89 17.77
C PHE A 761 -4.88 -21.88 18.46
N MET A 762 -5.79 -22.35 19.30
CA MET A 762 -6.71 -21.54 20.10
C MET A 762 -6.32 -21.63 21.58
N ILE A 763 -6.49 -20.55 22.32
CA ILE A 763 -6.38 -20.55 23.78
C ILE A 763 -7.74 -20.91 24.35
N ASN A 764 -7.81 -21.97 25.16
CA ASN A 764 -9.02 -22.40 25.86
C ASN A 764 -8.83 -22.17 27.36
N GLU A 765 -9.74 -21.43 27.99
CA GLU A 765 -9.69 -21.04 29.41
C GLU A 765 -9.48 -22.23 30.37
N ALA A 766 -10.02 -23.40 30.03
CA ALA A 766 -9.88 -24.63 30.82
C ALA A 766 -8.75 -25.57 30.35
N LYS A 767 -8.18 -25.37 29.16
CA LYS A 767 -7.29 -26.35 28.49
C LYS A 767 -6.11 -25.75 27.70
N GLY A 768 -5.53 -24.64 28.15
CA GLY A 768 -4.27 -24.13 27.60
C GLY A 768 -4.32 -23.86 26.10
N ILE A 769 -3.30 -24.28 25.35
CA ILE A 769 -3.22 -24.13 23.90
C ILE A 769 -3.75 -25.40 23.21
N VAL A 770 -4.85 -25.29 22.47
CA VAL A 770 -5.54 -26.40 21.79
C VAL A 770 -5.45 -26.24 20.26
N PRO A 771 -5.05 -27.28 19.50
CA PRO A 771 -5.11 -27.24 18.04
C PRO A 771 -6.56 -27.38 17.53
N VAL A 772 -6.94 -26.50 16.59
CA VAL A 772 -8.22 -26.54 15.86
C VAL A 772 -7.99 -27.16 14.49
N TYR A 773 -8.90 -28.05 14.08
CA TYR A 773 -8.90 -28.74 12.80
C TYR A 773 -10.24 -28.59 12.09
N HIS A 774 -10.24 -28.74 10.77
CA HIS A 774 -11.43 -29.01 9.96
C HIS A 774 -11.56 -30.52 9.67
N TYR A 775 -12.79 -31.01 9.75
CA TYR A 775 -13.18 -32.39 9.47
C TYR A 775 -14.15 -32.41 8.29
N ILE A 776 -13.96 -33.38 7.39
CA ILE A 776 -14.89 -33.67 6.30
C ILE A 776 -15.53 -35.02 6.57
N PHE A 777 -16.84 -35.01 6.82
CA PHE A 777 -17.66 -36.19 6.99
C PHE A 777 -18.48 -36.45 5.73
N LYS A 778 -18.60 -37.70 5.32
CA LYS A 778 -19.42 -38.14 4.18
C LYS A 778 -20.51 -39.09 4.66
N ARG A 779 -21.73 -38.90 4.16
CA ARG A 779 -22.84 -39.80 4.43
C ARG A 779 -22.60 -41.12 3.70
N VAL A 780 -22.62 -42.22 4.43
CA VAL A 780 -22.63 -43.55 3.82
C VAL A 780 -24.09 -44.00 3.71
N PRO A 781 -24.61 -44.32 2.50
CA PRO A 781 -25.93 -44.92 2.37
C PRO A 781 -26.06 -46.15 3.28
N SER A 782 -27.18 -46.26 3.98
CA SER A 782 -27.55 -47.40 4.81
C SER A 782 -27.82 -48.65 3.97
#